data_AF-A0A2U9CGR3-F1
#
_entry.id   AF-A0A2U9CGR3-F1
#
_cell.length_a   1.000
_cell.length_b   1.000
_cell.length_c   1.000
_cell.angle_alpha   90.00
_cell.angle_beta   90.00
_cell.angle_gamma   90.00
#
_symmetry.space_group_name_H-M   'P 1'
#
loop_
_entity.id
_entity.type
_entity.pdbx_description
1 polymer ?
#
loop_
_entity_poly.entity_id
_entity_poly.type
_entity_poly.pdbx_seq_one_letter_code
_entity_poly.pdbx_strand_id
1 'polypeptide(L)'
;MGEHQTYVKLSAEKLIPKSDILSLLRTYNCYHEGKNFQLRTREEDGGLILEGLLNIYWGLRRPIRLQMHDDNERFRLNRNDRSAVASAESNNNSLGRETGPARGDMGGQEEEDSPQLLRTRSDASFMRVQRRSKTHTARDLQRLRTHRFSINGHFYNHKTSVFTPAFGSVTNVRVNSSMTTAQVLNLLLHKFRVENNSEEFVLYMVHESGERTRLREGVYPLVSRVLYGPCEKISKIFITEADLGEEVTYDVAQYIKFETPVLDSFVEKLKEEEEREINKLTKKYSALRSMILHQLGGRAHTSDISVCGTSSCVCVCVNIATLHNGGILREEGASLFPQFHKQQNCCTFFPLLRVVSMAVSADPKVVVIIGCGIAGITAAHRLIKAGFHVRILEATTRSGGRLKTGMLGQKLRAEQMNPAKEMFVELLKDISQVTNQEETQWASIGHFIRSEAPKQAAERWKDKNKTTRELLLCAISTMLKVECCDGATNSMGDVDLVGYAAFKNLIGLDCTLPCGFEGLIEKLMSELPSGSVSYNQPVRCVHWNDTGSGVNAVTVECDDGERVAADHVIVTIPLGYLKKHHSTLFCPPLPANKLHSIQKLGFGTCNKIFVEFESPWWDPDCEIIYLLWEDEKDPSDQVSDISKLWIRKMASFTVLPPSERNSHVLCGWIAGHESEYMETLSGQEVRRSITELVRTFTGNPTITPRRISCSRWFHDPWTCGSYSHAAVGSSAQDLENMMEPLPLKGSQSQPLQVLFAGEATHPYHYSTVHGALLSDSIVEIGANWIHGPCKENPVFCLAQQYGLLGPEALTPENQATDVGGHPPWVPNIFSSSGRKLNPEDISPALEMFAELLNESSQFQSQGGEPWASVGQFIRSEVQRRATEKWNDIDANTRFLQWCVVSSMLKVECCVNGAHSLDEVGLGAFGLYKTLPGLDCTFPGGYEGLIRNLVSELPGGAVTYSRPVRCVHWSNSETRNDHVTIECDDGEKIAADHVIVTVPLGYLKKHHSTLFQPPLPLHKLHSVQRLGFGTNNKIYVEFDSPWWDADCEVIYLVWEDEEAIVDQVPDVQRSWIKKLFGFTVLKPTERFGHVLCGWIAGHESEYMETLSEQEVAHAVTQLVRRFTGNPTITPRRVLHSQWFHDPWTCGSYSYPGKGCSEQDLENMMEPLPARGSQSQVLFAGEATHPYYYSTVHGALLTGWREADRLISHYSAMSPCEPFKSKL
;
A
#
# COMPACT_ATOMS: atom_id res chain seq x y z
N MET A 1 -52.20 20.13 -38.72
CA MET A 1 -51.73 21.41 -38.14
C MET A 1 -50.53 21.08 -37.26
N GLY A 2 -49.61 22.02 -37.07
CA GLY A 2 -48.24 21.72 -36.59
C GLY A 2 -48.16 21.21 -35.15
N GLU A 3 -47.07 20.48 -34.86
CA GLU A 3 -46.70 20.05 -33.52
C GLU A 3 -46.25 21.28 -32.69
N HIS A 4 -46.85 21.49 -31.52
CA HIS A 4 -46.44 22.57 -30.61
C HIS A 4 -45.20 22.15 -29.81
N GLN A 5 -44.18 23.01 -29.73
CA GLN A 5 -42.98 22.73 -28.94
C GLN A 5 -43.28 22.72 -27.45
N THR A 6 -43.30 21.52 -26.86
CA THR A 6 -43.55 21.27 -25.43
C THR A 6 -42.37 21.60 -24.50
N TYR A 7 -41.32 22.26 -25.01
CA TYR A 7 -40.06 22.46 -24.31
C TYR A 7 -39.51 23.89 -24.47
N VAL A 8 -38.80 24.37 -23.44
CA VAL A 8 -37.98 25.60 -23.46
C VAL A 8 -36.50 25.20 -23.51
N LYS A 9 -35.65 26.00 -24.17
CA LYS A 9 -34.21 25.72 -24.24
C LYS A 9 -33.50 26.16 -22.95
N LEU A 10 -32.72 25.25 -22.37
CA LEU A 10 -31.73 25.53 -21.31
C LEU A 10 -30.36 25.86 -21.92
N SER A 11 -30.02 25.18 -23.01
CA SER A 11 -28.84 25.46 -23.83
C SER A 11 -29.11 25.16 -25.30
N ALA A 12 -28.08 25.21 -26.16
CA ALA A 12 -28.15 24.72 -27.53
C ALA A 12 -28.58 23.24 -27.64
N GLU A 13 -28.24 22.43 -26.64
CA GLU A 13 -28.43 20.97 -26.62
C GLU A 13 -29.42 20.48 -25.55
N LYS A 14 -29.68 21.28 -24.50
CA LYS A 14 -30.55 20.90 -23.38
C LYS A 14 -31.91 21.59 -23.43
N LEU A 15 -32.97 20.81 -23.23
CA LEU A 15 -34.36 21.22 -23.21
C LEU A 15 -34.97 20.95 -21.82
N ILE A 16 -35.90 21.80 -21.37
CA ILE A 16 -36.74 21.60 -20.18
C ILE A 16 -38.22 21.55 -20.58
N PRO A 17 -39.05 20.63 -20.04
CA PRO A 17 -40.49 20.62 -20.31
C PRO A 17 -41.18 21.93 -19.91
N LYS A 18 -42.19 22.32 -20.69
CA LYS A 18 -43.03 23.51 -20.46
C LYS A 18 -43.73 23.47 -19.10
N SER A 19 -44.08 22.29 -18.60
CA SER A 19 -44.64 22.06 -17.25
C SER A 19 -43.71 22.55 -16.13
N ASP A 20 -42.43 22.22 -16.25
CA ASP A 20 -41.48 22.25 -15.14
C ASP A 20 -40.94 23.67 -14.98
N ILE A 21 -40.60 24.31 -16.11
CA ILE A 21 -40.24 25.72 -16.14
C ILE A 21 -41.40 26.63 -15.73
N LEU A 22 -42.66 26.28 -16.04
CA LEU A 22 -43.83 26.98 -15.51
C LEU A 22 -44.03 26.74 -13.99
N SER A 23 -43.56 25.62 -13.46
CA SER A 23 -43.58 25.37 -12.01
C SER A 23 -42.52 26.20 -11.27
N LEU A 24 -41.29 26.19 -11.76
CA LEU A 24 -40.21 27.04 -11.23
C LEU A 24 -40.57 28.53 -11.35
N LEU A 25 -41.21 28.94 -12.46
CA LEU A 25 -41.72 30.30 -12.65
C LEU A 25 -42.78 30.70 -11.61
N ARG A 26 -43.69 29.80 -11.21
CA ARG A 26 -44.65 30.09 -10.13
C ARG A 26 -43.92 30.39 -8.82
N THR A 27 -42.97 29.54 -8.44
CA THR A 27 -42.14 29.75 -7.23
C THR A 27 -41.33 31.05 -7.32
N TYR A 28 -40.75 31.34 -8.49
CA TYR A 28 -39.98 32.56 -8.76
C TYR A 28 -40.84 33.83 -8.60
N ASN A 29 -42.04 33.84 -9.21
CA ASN A 29 -42.95 34.98 -9.17
C ASN A 29 -43.65 35.16 -7.82
N CYS A 30 -43.79 34.10 -7.02
CA CYS A 30 -44.29 34.18 -5.65
C CYS A 30 -43.27 34.86 -4.72
N TYR A 31 -41.97 34.51 -4.80
CA TYR A 31 -40.92 35.21 -4.03
C TYR A 31 -40.83 36.71 -4.39
N HIS A 32 -41.10 37.04 -5.65
CA HIS A 32 -41.18 38.40 -6.16
C HIS A 32 -42.60 39.00 -6.16
N GLU A 33 -43.55 38.43 -5.41
CA GLU A 33 -44.90 38.98 -5.31
C GLU A 33 -44.87 40.42 -4.78
N GLY A 34 -45.63 41.31 -5.45
CA GLY A 34 -45.60 42.76 -5.21
C GLY A 34 -44.36 43.51 -5.70
N LYS A 35 -43.39 42.86 -6.40
CA LYS A 35 -42.10 43.46 -6.76
C LYS A 35 -41.87 43.50 -8.28
N ASN A 36 -41.13 44.51 -8.73
CA ASN A 36 -40.78 44.78 -10.13
C ASN A 36 -39.95 43.68 -10.86
N PHE A 37 -39.69 42.54 -10.23
CA PHE A 37 -38.90 41.41 -10.75
C PHE A 37 -39.73 40.19 -11.16
N GLN A 38 -41.07 40.23 -11.06
CA GLN A 38 -41.92 39.15 -11.61
C GLN A 38 -41.73 39.02 -13.12
N LEU A 39 -41.52 37.79 -13.57
CA LEU A 39 -41.32 37.42 -14.96
C LEU A 39 -42.66 37.11 -15.63
N ARG A 40 -42.87 37.61 -16.85
CA ARG A 40 -44.09 37.40 -17.64
C ARG A 40 -43.88 36.27 -18.65
N THR A 41 -44.96 35.63 -19.06
CA THR A 41 -44.99 34.67 -20.16
C THR A 41 -45.59 35.30 -21.41
N ARG A 42 -45.07 34.92 -22.57
CA ARG A 42 -45.72 35.10 -23.88
C ARG A 42 -45.50 33.84 -24.73
N GLU A 43 -46.38 33.62 -25.69
CA GLU A 43 -46.20 32.56 -26.69
C GLU A 43 -45.85 33.19 -28.03
N GLU A 44 -44.81 32.66 -28.68
CA GLU A 44 -44.20 33.23 -29.88
C GLU A 44 -43.69 32.06 -30.73
N ASP A 45 -44.13 31.98 -31.99
CA ASP A 45 -43.91 30.85 -32.91
C ASP A 45 -44.22 29.44 -32.32
N GLY A 46 -45.14 29.38 -31.36
CA GLY A 46 -45.55 28.15 -30.67
C GLY A 46 -44.63 27.71 -29.52
N GLY A 47 -43.57 28.47 -29.21
CA GLY A 47 -42.72 28.30 -28.03
C GLY A 47 -43.14 29.19 -26.86
N LEU A 48 -42.78 28.76 -25.64
CA LEU A 48 -42.96 29.58 -24.43
C LEU A 48 -41.76 30.50 -24.23
N ILE A 49 -41.99 31.81 -24.23
CA ILE A 49 -40.99 32.83 -23.92
C ILE A 49 -41.28 33.44 -22.55
N LEU A 50 -40.26 33.44 -21.68
CA LEU A 50 -40.25 34.19 -20.42
C LEU A 50 -39.61 35.56 -20.66
N GLU A 51 -40.14 36.63 -20.08
CA GLU A 51 -39.54 37.98 -20.16
C GLU A 51 -39.57 38.71 -18.82
N GLY A 52 -38.56 39.55 -18.53
CA GLY A 52 -38.54 40.35 -17.31
C GLY A 52 -37.20 41.03 -17.04
N LEU A 53 -36.95 41.39 -15.78
CA LEU A 53 -35.70 41.99 -15.33
C LEU A 53 -34.78 40.92 -14.71
N LEU A 54 -33.53 40.89 -15.16
CA LEU A 54 -32.47 40.06 -14.62
C LEU A 54 -31.42 40.94 -13.92
N ASN A 55 -31.05 40.60 -12.69
CA ASN A 55 -29.98 41.25 -11.96
C ASN A 55 -28.61 40.69 -12.38
N ILE A 56 -27.68 41.58 -12.69
CA ILE A 56 -26.26 41.25 -12.90
C ILE A 56 -25.44 42.12 -11.93
N TYR A 57 -24.57 41.47 -11.16
CA TYR A 57 -23.71 42.08 -10.16
C TYR A 57 -22.32 42.36 -10.76
N TRP A 58 -21.71 43.49 -10.39
CA TRP A 58 -20.39 43.85 -10.89
C TRP A 58 -19.29 43.16 -10.07
N GLY A 59 -18.55 42.25 -10.71
CA GLY A 59 -17.40 41.54 -10.14
C GLY A 59 -16.05 42.03 -10.64
N LEU A 60 -16.03 42.99 -11.58
CA LEU A 60 -14.82 43.52 -12.21
C LEU A 60 -13.84 44.12 -11.19
N ARG A 61 -12.55 43.84 -11.38
CA ARG A 61 -11.43 44.38 -10.59
C ARG A 61 -10.69 45.51 -11.33
N ARG A 62 -10.80 45.57 -12.65
CA ARG A 62 -10.16 46.55 -13.54
C ARG A 62 -11.16 47.64 -13.97
N PRO A 63 -10.73 48.90 -14.11
CA PRO A 63 -11.57 49.95 -14.70
C PRO A 63 -11.83 49.70 -16.19
N ILE A 64 -13.06 49.90 -16.64
CA ILE A 64 -13.48 49.80 -18.05
C ILE A 64 -13.63 51.19 -18.68
N ARG A 65 -13.56 51.27 -20.00
CA ARG A 65 -13.75 52.51 -20.75
C ARG A 65 -15.17 52.62 -21.29
N LEU A 66 -15.70 53.83 -21.34
CA LEU A 66 -16.97 54.15 -21.98
C LEU A 66 -16.72 54.96 -23.26
N GLN A 67 -17.53 54.75 -24.29
CA GLN A 67 -17.46 55.46 -25.55
C GLN A 67 -17.68 56.96 -25.34
N MET A 68 -16.71 57.78 -25.75
CA MET A 68 -16.89 59.24 -25.82
C MET A 68 -17.91 59.59 -26.89
N HIS A 69 -18.99 60.26 -26.50
CA HIS A 69 -20.02 60.70 -27.43
C HIS A 69 -20.02 62.22 -27.54
N ASP A 70 -19.45 62.74 -28.63
CA ASP A 70 -19.78 64.07 -29.12
C ASP A 70 -21.28 64.14 -29.44
N ASP A 71 -21.87 65.32 -29.35
CA ASP A 71 -23.32 65.50 -29.19
C ASP A 71 -24.19 65.28 -30.44
N ASN A 72 -23.63 64.77 -31.55
CA ASN A 72 -24.17 64.97 -32.89
C ASN A 72 -24.97 63.81 -33.52
N GLU A 73 -24.98 62.59 -32.99
CA GLU A 73 -25.73 61.48 -33.59
C GLU A 73 -26.94 61.03 -32.77
N ARG A 74 -28.14 61.28 -33.31
CA ARG A 74 -29.41 60.70 -32.85
C ARG A 74 -29.69 59.40 -33.62
N PHE A 75 -29.88 58.31 -32.89
CA PHE A 75 -30.40 57.04 -33.44
C PHE A 75 -31.66 57.28 -34.30
N ARG A 76 -31.66 56.82 -35.55
CA ARG A 76 -32.87 56.63 -36.36
C ARG A 76 -33.31 55.17 -36.27
N LEU A 77 -34.36 54.90 -35.50
CA LEU A 77 -35.08 53.63 -35.57
C LEU A 77 -36.01 53.66 -36.79
N ASN A 78 -35.62 53.00 -37.88
CA ASN A 78 -36.54 52.66 -38.95
C ASN A 78 -37.34 51.42 -38.54
N ARG A 79 -38.66 51.55 -38.44
CA ARG A 79 -39.61 50.44 -38.33
C ARG A 79 -40.79 50.73 -39.26
N ASN A 80 -41.34 49.67 -39.85
CA ASN A 80 -42.36 49.64 -40.91
C ASN A 80 -41.87 49.98 -42.33
N ASP A 81 -42.17 49.07 -43.23
CA ASP A 81 -42.29 49.32 -44.67
C ASP A 81 -43.40 50.34 -44.99
N ARG A 82 -43.23 51.04 -46.12
CA ARG A 82 -44.26 51.60 -47.02
C ARG A 82 -45.58 52.14 -46.39
N SER A 83 -45.65 53.48 -46.27
CA SER A 83 -46.86 54.37 -46.36
C SER A 83 -47.95 54.29 -45.24
N ALA A 84 -48.63 55.38 -44.80
CA ALA A 84 -48.63 56.81 -45.23
C ALA A 84 -49.27 57.84 -44.21
N VAL A 85 -48.75 59.09 -44.20
CA VAL A 85 -49.39 60.44 -43.96
C VAL A 85 -49.69 61.05 -42.54
N ALA A 86 -49.14 62.28 -42.25
CA ALA A 86 -49.48 63.36 -41.24
C ALA A 86 -49.02 63.25 -39.72
N SER A 87 -48.92 64.27 -38.82
CA SER A 87 -48.66 65.77 -38.85
C SER A 87 -48.53 66.46 -37.43
N ALA A 88 -47.95 67.69 -37.31
CA ALA A 88 -48.08 68.75 -36.24
C ALA A 88 -47.35 68.65 -34.84
N GLU A 89 -47.62 69.54 -33.83
CA GLU A 89 -46.91 70.81 -33.40
C GLU A 89 -47.36 71.29 -31.95
N SER A 90 -46.81 72.26 -31.16
CA SER A 90 -45.49 72.95 -30.99
C SER A 90 -45.37 73.86 -29.68
N ASN A 91 -44.14 74.26 -29.28
CA ASN A 91 -43.64 75.51 -28.56
C ASN A 91 -43.80 75.94 -27.04
N ASN A 92 -42.63 76.33 -26.42
CA ASN A 92 -42.28 77.50 -25.49
C ASN A 92 -42.12 77.48 -23.90
N ASN A 93 -40.95 77.99 -23.40
CA ASN A 93 -40.60 78.88 -22.21
C ASN A 93 -40.73 78.48 -20.67
N SER A 94 -40.15 79.16 -19.61
CA SER A 94 -38.83 79.87 -19.33
C SER A 94 -38.62 80.50 -17.88
N LEU A 95 -37.38 80.51 -17.30
CA LEU A 95 -36.73 81.44 -16.26
C LEU A 95 -37.12 81.54 -14.73
N GLY A 96 -36.13 81.69 -13.78
CA GLY A 96 -36.30 82.40 -12.45
C GLY A 96 -35.43 82.05 -11.18
N ARG A 97 -34.91 83.06 -10.42
CA ARG A 97 -33.87 83.14 -9.30
C ARG A 97 -34.20 82.76 -7.79
N GLU A 98 -33.11 82.57 -6.98
CA GLU A 98 -32.77 83.07 -5.59
C GLU A 98 -32.99 82.35 -4.19
N THR A 99 -31.87 82.28 -3.41
CA THR A 99 -31.59 82.33 -1.91
C THR A 99 -32.35 81.57 -0.79
N GLY A 100 -31.59 81.06 0.23
CA GLY A 100 -32.02 80.98 1.66
C GLY A 100 -31.73 79.66 2.45
N PRO A 101 -31.29 79.67 3.75
CA PRO A 101 -31.05 78.43 4.54
C PRO A 101 -31.68 78.32 5.96
N ALA A 102 -31.76 77.06 6.46
CA ALA A 102 -31.62 76.57 7.86
C ALA A 102 -32.83 75.96 8.64
N ARG A 103 -32.52 74.90 9.43
CA ARG A 103 -33.26 74.21 10.53
C ARG A 103 -34.56 73.44 10.19
N GLY A 104 -34.79 72.29 10.87
CA GLY A 104 -36.14 71.74 11.09
C GLY A 104 -36.29 70.21 11.12
N ASP A 105 -36.14 69.65 12.33
CA ASP A 105 -36.58 68.37 12.95
C ASP A 105 -37.75 67.51 12.36
N MET A 106 -37.91 66.30 12.92
CA MET A 106 -39.00 65.30 12.80
C MET A 106 -39.21 64.57 11.46
N GLY A 107 -39.38 63.24 11.52
CA GLY A 107 -39.48 62.35 10.36
C GLY A 107 -40.83 61.61 10.19
N GLY A 108 -40.95 60.83 9.11
CA GLY A 108 -42.11 59.95 8.86
C GLY A 108 -42.13 59.28 7.48
N GLN A 109 -42.04 57.94 7.48
CA GLN A 109 -42.48 56.99 6.44
C GLN A 109 -41.93 57.08 4.99
N GLU A 110 -42.36 56.10 4.18
CA GLU A 110 -41.74 55.60 2.94
C GLU A 110 -42.51 56.06 1.69
N GLU A 111 -41.82 56.26 0.55
CA GLU A 111 -42.04 55.51 -0.70
C GLU A 111 -40.98 55.84 -1.79
N GLU A 112 -41.04 55.17 -2.94
CA GLU A 112 -40.05 55.23 -4.04
C GLU A 112 -40.19 56.49 -4.94
N ASP A 113 -39.07 57.00 -5.49
CA ASP A 113 -38.95 57.14 -6.97
C ASP A 113 -37.46 57.25 -7.42
N SER A 114 -37.20 57.03 -8.71
CA SER A 114 -35.87 56.95 -9.33
C SER A 114 -35.48 58.23 -10.11
N PRO A 115 -34.35 58.90 -9.80
CA PRO A 115 -33.91 60.09 -10.52
C PRO A 115 -33.24 59.76 -11.86
N GLN A 116 -33.79 60.30 -12.96
CA GLN A 116 -33.06 60.43 -14.22
C GLN A 116 -31.96 61.50 -14.09
N LEU A 117 -30.79 61.29 -14.70
CA LEU A 117 -29.69 62.28 -14.70
C LEU A 117 -29.45 62.86 -16.09
N LEU A 118 -29.43 64.21 -16.14
CA LEU A 118 -29.15 65.01 -17.32
C LEU A 118 -27.70 65.54 -17.32
N ARG A 119 -27.23 65.98 -18.50
CA ARG A 119 -25.86 66.41 -18.78
C ARG A 119 -25.63 67.90 -18.57
N THR A 120 -24.40 68.27 -18.17
CA THR A 120 -23.60 69.33 -18.81
C THR A 120 -22.12 68.99 -18.60
N ARG A 121 -21.34 68.76 -19.66
CA ARG A 121 -20.58 69.73 -20.49
C ARG A 121 -19.33 70.29 -19.79
N SER A 122 -18.26 70.36 -20.59
CA SER A 122 -16.88 70.64 -20.21
C SER A 122 -16.33 71.86 -20.96
N ASP A 123 -15.24 72.42 -20.46
CA ASP A 123 -14.33 73.26 -21.24
C ASP A 123 -12.87 72.82 -21.03
N ALA A 124 -12.04 72.99 -22.04
CA ALA A 124 -10.64 72.52 -22.07
C ALA A 124 -9.78 73.36 -23.02
N SER A 125 -8.49 73.56 -22.69
CA SER A 125 -7.44 73.94 -23.67
C SER A 125 -6.01 73.90 -23.09
N PHE A 126 -5.03 73.96 -24.00
CA PHE A 126 -3.58 74.21 -23.83
C PHE A 126 -2.61 73.14 -23.24
N MET A 127 -2.22 72.23 -24.14
CA MET A 127 -0.84 71.92 -24.60
C MET A 127 0.38 71.86 -23.64
N ARG A 128 1.11 70.72 -23.80
CA ARG A 128 2.59 70.52 -23.87
C ARG A 128 3.54 71.26 -22.88
N VAL A 129 4.32 70.49 -22.10
CA VAL A 129 5.82 70.39 -22.17
C VAL A 129 6.44 69.64 -20.96
N GLN A 130 7.31 68.65 -21.27
CA GLN A 130 8.45 68.07 -20.50
C GLN A 130 8.31 67.45 -19.07
N ARG A 131 9.30 66.60 -18.79
CA ARG A 131 9.54 65.79 -17.57
C ARG A 131 9.80 66.63 -16.31
N ARG A 132 9.18 66.25 -15.18
CA ARG A 132 9.89 66.02 -13.90
C ARG A 132 9.01 65.31 -12.86
N SER A 133 9.64 64.63 -11.91
CA SER A 133 8.98 64.07 -10.72
C SER A 133 8.41 65.19 -9.85
N LYS A 134 7.17 65.01 -9.37
CA LYS A 134 6.60 65.72 -8.21
C LYS A 134 5.63 64.80 -7.45
N THR A 135 5.81 64.73 -6.14
CA THR A 135 4.75 64.35 -5.20
C THR A 135 3.55 65.30 -5.37
N HIS A 136 2.34 64.75 -5.46
CA HIS A 136 1.12 65.56 -5.53
C HIS A 136 0.93 66.32 -4.22
N THR A 137 0.62 67.62 -4.29
CA THR A 137 0.19 68.36 -3.10
C THR A 137 -1.24 67.95 -2.73
N ALA A 138 -1.64 68.16 -1.47
CA ALA A 138 -3.02 67.92 -1.04
C ALA A 138 -4.05 68.68 -1.92
N ARG A 139 -3.66 69.85 -2.45
CA ARG A 139 -4.49 70.68 -3.34
C ARG A 139 -4.69 70.06 -4.73
N ASP A 140 -3.71 69.30 -5.23
CA ASP A 140 -3.80 68.58 -6.50
C ASP A 140 -4.67 67.32 -6.38
N LEU A 141 -4.50 66.58 -5.27
CA LEU A 141 -5.38 65.46 -4.90
C LEU A 141 -6.85 65.91 -4.76
N GLN A 142 -7.08 67.11 -4.22
CA GLN A 142 -8.43 67.67 -4.11
C GLN A 142 -9.02 68.09 -5.46
N ARG A 143 -8.21 68.61 -6.40
CA ARG A 143 -8.62 68.83 -7.80
C ARG A 143 -8.89 67.54 -8.58
N LEU A 144 -8.21 66.44 -8.27
CA LEU A 144 -8.48 65.12 -8.84
C LEU A 144 -9.78 64.49 -8.28
N ARG A 145 -10.20 64.86 -7.06
CA ARG A 145 -11.50 64.47 -6.50
C ARG A 145 -12.67 65.19 -7.20
N THR A 146 -12.55 66.47 -7.53
CA THR A 146 -13.63 67.27 -8.17
C THR A 146 -13.99 66.90 -9.62
N HIS A 147 -13.37 65.86 -10.19
CA HIS A 147 -13.70 65.36 -11.53
C HIS A 147 -14.23 63.92 -11.57
N ARG A 148 -14.28 63.24 -10.43
CA ARG A 148 -14.92 61.92 -10.27
C ARG A 148 -16.28 62.10 -9.62
N PHE A 149 -17.33 61.64 -10.30
CA PHE A 149 -18.66 61.53 -9.71
C PHE A 149 -18.92 60.05 -9.38
N SER A 150 -19.55 59.81 -8.22
CA SER A 150 -20.07 58.50 -7.86
C SER A 150 -21.57 58.48 -8.14
N ILE A 151 -22.04 57.46 -8.84
CA ILE A 151 -23.46 57.19 -9.08
C ILE A 151 -23.68 55.76 -8.63
N ASN A 152 -24.55 55.53 -7.63
CA ASN A 152 -24.83 54.23 -7.03
C ASN A 152 -23.56 53.43 -6.62
N GLY A 153 -22.51 54.14 -6.18
CA GLY A 153 -21.21 53.56 -5.82
C GLY A 153 -20.22 53.41 -6.98
N HIS A 154 -20.69 53.40 -8.24
CA HIS A 154 -19.82 53.35 -9.41
C HIS A 154 -19.09 54.69 -9.61
N PHE A 155 -17.78 54.66 -9.80
CA PHE A 155 -16.98 55.87 -10.01
C PHE A 155 -16.78 56.15 -11.50
N TYR A 156 -17.18 57.33 -11.97
CA TYR A 156 -16.97 57.77 -13.35
C TYR A 156 -16.03 58.98 -13.45
N ASN A 157 -15.04 58.90 -14.34
CA ASN A 157 -14.15 60.00 -14.70
C ASN A 157 -14.40 60.46 -16.14
N HIS A 158 -15.22 61.51 -16.28
CA HIS A 158 -15.61 62.11 -17.55
C HIS A 158 -14.46 62.65 -18.41
N LYS A 159 -13.25 62.84 -17.87
CA LYS A 159 -12.07 63.32 -18.64
C LYS A 159 -11.27 62.21 -19.30
N THR A 160 -11.49 60.96 -18.90
CA THR A 160 -10.78 59.79 -19.44
C THR A 160 -11.75 58.69 -19.87
N SER A 161 -13.05 58.97 -19.80
CA SER A 161 -14.18 58.03 -19.90
C SER A 161 -13.99 56.71 -19.15
N VAL A 162 -13.27 56.74 -18.03
CA VAL A 162 -13.04 55.54 -17.20
C VAL A 162 -14.19 55.39 -16.22
N PHE A 163 -14.80 54.20 -16.24
CA PHE A 163 -15.81 53.75 -15.30
C PHE A 163 -15.22 52.62 -14.44
N THR A 164 -15.31 52.78 -13.12
CA THR A 164 -14.92 51.76 -12.15
C THR A 164 -16.17 51.37 -11.38
N PRO A 165 -16.79 50.22 -11.68
CA PRO A 165 -17.98 49.79 -10.96
C PRO A 165 -17.63 49.44 -9.51
N ALA A 166 -18.57 49.62 -8.59
CA ALA A 166 -18.41 49.12 -7.23
C ALA A 166 -18.56 47.60 -7.22
N PHE A 167 -17.60 46.87 -6.65
CA PHE A 167 -17.71 45.42 -6.51
C PHE A 167 -18.96 45.04 -5.70
N GLY A 168 -19.77 44.11 -6.21
CA GLY A 168 -21.03 43.71 -5.59
C GLY A 168 -22.21 44.67 -5.78
N SER A 169 -22.04 45.80 -6.48
CA SER A 169 -23.18 46.61 -6.97
C SER A 169 -23.98 45.84 -8.02
N VAL A 170 -25.27 46.17 -8.17
CA VAL A 170 -26.20 45.45 -9.06
C VAL A 170 -26.70 46.34 -10.19
N THR A 171 -26.98 45.74 -11.35
CA THR A 171 -27.69 46.40 -12.45
C THR A 171 -28.71 45.43 -13.04
N ASN A 172 -29.94 45.90 -13.20
CA ASN A 172 -30.98 45.19 -13.93
C ASN A 172 -30.83 45.33 -15.46
N VAL A 173 -31.08 44.25 -16.21
CA VAL A 173 -31.25 44.27 -17.67
C VAL A 173 -32.59 43.61 -18.01
N ARG A 174 -33.32 44.17 -18.99
CA ARG A 174 -34.56 43.56 -19.47
C ARG A 174 -34.23 42.52 -20.54
N VAL A 175 -34.57 41.27 -20.29
CA VAL A 175 -34.16 40.10 -21.08
C VAL A 175 -35.31 39.11 -21.26
N ASN A 176 -35.14 38.14 -22.15
CA ASN A 176 -36.08 37.04 -22.35
C ASN A 176 -35.37 35.66 -22.39
N SER A 177 -36.13 34.57 -22.34
CA SER A 177 -35.60 33.19 -22.28
C SER A 177 -34.92 32.69 -23.57
N SER A 178 -34.95 33.45 -24.66
CA SER A 178 -34.24 33.15 -25.91
C SER A 178 -32.93 33.94 -26.06
N MET A 179 -32.61 34.85 -25.13
CA MET A 179 -31.38 35.64 -25.18
C MET A 179 -30.16 34.86 -24.69
N THR A 180 -29.14 34.72 -25.53
CA THR A 180 -27.88 34.03 -25.17
C THR A 180 -27.05 34.85 -24.19
N THR A 181 -26.09 34.21 -23.51
CA THR A 181 -25.13 34.89 -22.62
C THR A 181 -24.47 36.10 -23.30
N ALA A 182 -24.01 35.96 -24.54
CA ALA A 182 -23.37 37.04 -25.30
C ALA A 182 -24.33 38.21 -25.60
N GLN A 183 -25.61 37.95 -25.86
CA GLN A 183 -26.62 38.99 -26.07
C GLN A 183 -26.98 39.72 -24.77
N VAL A 184 -27.10 39.00 -23.66
CA VAL A 184 -27.35 39.59 -22.32
C VAL A 184 -26.17 40.44 -21.85
N LEU A 185 -24.94 39.96 -22.08
CA LEU A 185 -23.71 40.71 -21.81
C LEU A 185 -23.65 41.99 -22.66
N ASN A 186 -23.91 41.89 -23.97
CA ASN A 186 -23.93 43.06 -24.85
C ASN A 186 -25.03 44.07 -24.50
N LEU A 187 -26.21 43.63 -24.02
CA LEU A 187 -27.22 44.55 -23.47
C LEU A 187 -26.69 45.32 -22.24
N LEU A 188 -25.97 44.65 -21.33
CA LEU A 188 -25.37 45.31 -20.16
C LEU A 188 -24.28 46.31 -20.56
N LEU A 189 -23.35 45.90 -21.43
CA LEU A 189 -22.26 46.74 -21.91
C LEU A 189 -22.79 47.96 -22.71
N HIS A 190 -23.80 47.76 -23.57
CA HIS A 190 -24.46 48.85 -24.30
C HIS A 190 -25.27 49.78 -23.39
N LYS A 191 -25.89 49.27 -22.30
CA LYS A 191 -26.59 50.11 -21.30
C LYS A 191 -25.67 51.17 -20.68
N PHE A 192 -24.38 50.86 -20.53
CA PHE A 192 -23.36 51.80 -20.05
C PHE A 192 -22.48 52.41 -21.16
N ARG A 193 -22.66 52.00 -22.41
CA ARG A 193 -21.84 52.39 -23.58
C ARG A 193 -20.35 52.05 -23.40
N VAL A 194 -20.03 50.82 -23.01
CA VAL A 194 -18.64 50.36 -22.86
C VAL A 194 -17.91 50.36 -24.22
N GLU A 195 -16.64 50.76 -24.24
CA GLU A 195 -15.75 50.82 -25.42
C GLU A 195 -14.94 49.51 -25.59
N ASN A 196 -14.61 48.83 -24.48
CA ASN A 196 -13.95 47.53 -24.46
C ASN A 196 -14.73 46.47 -25.26
N ASN A 197 -14.01 45.49 -25.83
CA ASN A 197 -14.60 44.36 -26.54
C ASN A 197 -15.42 43.50 -25.56
N SER A 198 -16.60 43.03 -25.97
CA SER A 198 -17.42 42.12 -25.15
C SER A 198 -16.71 40.82 -24.77
N GLU A 199 -15.74 40.36 -25.58
CA GLU A 199 -14.92 39.17 -25.31
C GLU A 199 -13.98 39.34 -24.09
N GLU A 200 -13.71 40.58 -23.64
CA GLU A 200 -12.94 40.86 -22.42
C GLU A 200 -13.72 40.49 -21.14
N PHE A 201 -15.03 40.22 -21.26
CA PHE A 201 -15.93 40.01 -20.12
C PHE A 201 -16.72 38.71 -20.23
N VAL A 202 -17.08 38.16 -19.08
CA VAL A 202 -17.82 36.91 -18.95
C VAL A 202 -18.85 37.01 -17.83
N LEU A 203 -19.94 36.25 -17.95
CA LEU A 203 -20.95 36.13 -16.89
C LEU A 203 -20.72 34.82 -16.12
N TYR A 204 -20.69 34.92 -14.79
CA TYR A 204 -20.64 33.79 -13.86
C TYR A 204 -21.93 33.69 -13.07
N MET A 205 -22.42 32.48 -12.85
CA MET A 205 -23.37 32.21 -11.78
C MET A 205 -22.56 31.81 -10.54
N VAL A 206 -22.83 32.50 -9.42
CA VAL A 206 -22.13 32.31 -8.14
C VAL A 206 -23.17 31.90 -7.10
N HIS A 207 -23.01 30.69 -6.56
CA HIS A 207 -23.90 30.12 -5.54
C HIS A 207 -23.38 30.42 -4.13
N GLU A 208 -24.25 30.38 -3.12
CA GLU A 208 -23.87 30.69 -1.74
C GLU A 208 -22.94 29.64 -1.11
N SER A 209 -22.83 28.45 -1.68
CA SER A 209 -21.78 27.47 -1.35
C SER A 209 -20.37 28.00 -1.63
N GLY A 210 -20.22 28.98 -2.53
CA GLY A 210 -18.93 29.45 -3.06
C GLY A 210 -18.65 28.94 -4.49
N GLU A 211 -19.49 28.05 -5.01
CA GLU A 211 -19.42 27.53 -6.38
C GLU A 211 -19.53 28.65 -7.41
N ARG A 212 -18.77 28.56 -8.50
CA ARG A 212 -18.73 29.52 -9.61
C ARG A 212 -18.77 28.81 -10.95
N THR A 213 -19.91 28.88 -11.62
CA THR A 213 -20.10 28.31 -12.96
C THR A 213 -20.05 29.41 -14.01
N ARG A 214 -19.24 29.27 -15.06
CA ARG A 214 -19.21 30.24 -16.17
C ARG A 214 -20.43 30.00 -17.06
N LEU A 215 -21.23 31.05 -17.29
CA LEU A 215 -22.27 31.01 -18.30
C LEU A 215 -21.60 31.05 -19.68
N ARG A 216 -21.63 29.92 -20.39
CA ARG A 216 -21.03 29.75 -21.72
C ARG A 216 -21.99 30.28 -22.79
N GLU A 217 -21.53 30.48 -24.02
CA GLU A 217 -22.32 31.18 -25.06
C GLU A 217 -23.65 30.52 -25.38
N GLY A 218 -23.67 29.19 -25.43
CA GLY A 218 -24.87 28.40 -25.71
C GLY A 218 -25.88 28.31 -24.55
N VAL A 219 -25.80 29.16 -23.52
CA VAL A 219 -26.68 29.18 -22.34
C VAL A 219 -27.56 30.44 -22.34
N TYR A 220 -28.76 30.36 -21.73
CA TYR A 220 -29.73 31.47 -21.65
C TYR A 220 -29.84 31.99 -20.20
N PRO A 221 -29.21 33.13 -19.83
CA PRO A 221 -29.04 33.55 -18.44
C PRO A 221 -30.34 33.74 -17.63
N LEU A 222 -31.44 34.17 -18.27
CA LEU A 222 -32.74 34.29 -17.59
C LEU A 222 -33.28 32.92 -17.17
N VAL A 223 -33.09 31.89 -18.00
CA VAL A 223 -33.55 30.53 -17.73
C VAL A 223 -32.68 29.90 -16.64
N SER A 224 -31.36 30.10 -16.69
CA SER A 224 -30.45 29.73 -15.60
C SER A 224 -30.85 30.39 -14.28
N ARG A 225 -31.25 31.67 -14.28
CA ARG A 225 -31.71 32.34 -13.06
C ARG A 225 -32.98 31.71 -12.49
N VAL A 226 -33.93 31.30 -13.32
CA VAL A 226 -35.14 30.60 -12.87
C VAL A 226 -34.83 29.21 -12.31
N LEU A 227 -33.86 28.48 -12.90
CA LEU A 227 -33.41 27.17 -12.38
C LEU A 227 -32.80 27.27 -10.97
N TYR A 228 -31.91 28.24 -10.74
CA TYR A 228 -31.28 28.49 -9.42
C TYR A 228 -32.17 29.32 -8.47
N GLY A 229 -33.46 29.44 -8.77
CA GLY A 229 -34.45 30.13 -7.96
C GLY A 229 -34.30 31.66 -7.88
N PRO A 230 -35.20 32.33 -7.14
CA PRO A 230 -35.28 33.80 -7.09
C PRO A 230 -34.42 34.48 -6.00
N CYS A 231 -33.81 33.70 -5.10
CA CYS A 231 -33.15 34.27 -3.92
C CYS A 231 -31.75 34.81 -4.26
N GLU A 232 -31.58 36.14 -4.15
CA GLU A 232 -30.28 36.83 -4.30
C GLU A 232 -29.30 36.57 -3.15
N LYS A 233 -29.67 35.81 -2.11
CA LYS A 233 -28.69 35.26 -1.14
C LYS A 233 -28.05 33.98 -1.67
N ILE A 234 -28.89 33.08 -2.21
CA ILE A 234 -28.54 31.71 -2.61
C ILE A 234 -27.77 31.67 -3.93
N SER A 235 -28.17 32.47 -4.93
CA SER A 235 -27.46 32.54 -6.22
C SER A 235 -27.51 33.95 -6.79
N LYS A 236 -26.44 34.36 -7.48
CA LYS A 236 -26.27 35.65 -8.16
C LYS A 236 -25.57 35.47 -9.50
N ILE A 237 -25.88 36.32 -10.48
CA ILE A 237 -25.07 36.43 -11.72
C ILE A 237 -24.10 37.59 -11.58
N PHE A 238 -22.81 37.37 -11.80
CA PHE A 238 -21.76 38.39 -11.82
C PHE A 238 -21.17 38.59 -13.22
N ILE A 239 -20.77 39.82 -13.55
CA ILE A 239 -19.85 40.11 -14.66
C ILE A 239 -18.41 40.22 -14.14
N THR A 240 -17.48 39.46 -14.73
CA THR A 240 -16.03 39.49 -14.42
C THR A 240 -15.20 39.58 -15.70
N GLU A 241 -13.90 39.88 -15.56
CA GLU A 241 -12.94 39.80 -16.66
C GLU A 241 -12.74 38.33 -17.11
N ALA A 242 -12.53 38.12 -18.41
CA ALA A 242 -12.37 36.80 -18.99
C ALA A 242 -11.07 36.07 -18.58
N ASP A 243 -10.04 36.82 -18.17
CA ASP A 243 -8.72 36.31 -17.74
C ASP A 243 -8.56 36.18 -16.21
N LEU A 244 -9.58 36.57 -15.45
CA LEU A 244 -9.62 36.46 -13.97
C LEU A 244 -10.76 35.57 -13.47
N GLY A 245 -11.50 34.93 -14.38
CA GLY A 245 -12.60 34.03 -14.09
C GLY A 245 -12.15 32.59 -13.87
N GLU A 246 -12.02 32.16 -12.61
CA GLU A 246 -11.86 30.75 -12.26
C GLU A 246 -13.24 30.10 -12.04
N GLU A 247 -13.50 28.96 -12.70
CA GLU A 247 -14.64 28.10 -12.34
C GLU A 247 -14.30 27.32 -11.06
N VAL A 248 -15.23 27.29 -10.11
CA VAL A 248 -15.09 26.61 -8.81
C VAL A 248 -16.24 25.63 -8.69
N THR A 249 -15.94 24.33 -8.64
CA THR A 249 -16.95 23.28 -8.49
C THR A 249 -17.54 23.26 -7.08
N TYR A 250 -18.71 22.62 -6.92
CA TYR A 250 -19.36 22.45 -5.63
C TYR A 250 -18.43 21.81 -4.58
N ASP A 251 -17.68 20.77 -4.97
CA ASP A 251 -16.78 20.03 -4.07
C ASP A 251 -15.63 20.91 -3.58
N VAL A 252 -15.01 21.69 -4.47
CA VAL A 252 -13.95 22.64 -4.11
C VAL A 252 -14.52 23.79 -3.26
N ALA A 253 -15.75 24.23 -3.54
CA ALA A 253 -16.39 25.32 -2.81
C ALA A 253 -16.66 25.00 -1.34
N GLN A 254 -16.95 23.74 -0.98
CA GLN A 254 -17.13 23.32 0.42
C GLN A 254 -15.93 23.70 1.30
N TYR A 255 -14.71 23.52 0.80
CA TYR A 255 -13.47 23.80 1.54
C TYR A 255 -13.10 25.30 1.62
N ILE A 256 -13.75 26.17 0.83
CA ILE A 256 -13.50 27.62 0.82
C ILE A 256 -14.18 28.30 2.03
N LYS A 257 -15.02 27.58 2.78
CA LYS A 257 -15.93 28.11 3.82
C LYS A 257 -15.68 27.63 5.25
N PHE A 258 -14.55 26.98 5.53
CA PHE A 258 -14.18 26.69 6.92
C PHE A 258 -14.05 27.99 7.73
N GLU A 259 -14.69 28.04 8.90
CA GLU A 259 -14.48 29.12 9.85
C GLU A 259 -13.03 29.10 10.38
N THR A 260 -12.49 30.26 10.74
CA THR A 260 -11.08 30.37 11.15
C THR A 260 -10.66 29.34 12.20
N PRO A 261 -11.43 29.06 13.28
CA PRO A 261 -11.04 28.05 14.27
C PRO A 261 -10.87 26.62 13.71
N VAL A 262 -11.57 26.27 12.62
CA VAL A 262 -11.43 24.97 11.95
C VAL A 262 -10.20 24.96 11.05
N LEU A 263 -9.92 26.07 10.36
CA LEU A 263 -8.66 26.25 9.63
C LEU A 263 -7.46 26.27 10.60
N ASP A 264 -7.60 26.95 11.73
CA ASP A 264 -6.59 27.00 12.80
C ASP A 264 -6.35 25.59 13.35
N SER A 265 -7.39 24.77 13.57
CA SER A 265 -7.24 23.36 13.97
C SER A 265 -6.54 22.49 12.90
N PHE A 266 -6.83 22.69 11.61
CA PHE A 266 -6.10 22.01 10.53
C PHE A 266 -4.63 22.49 10.42
N VAL A 267 -4.37 23.78 10.62
CA VAL A 267 -3.02 24.37 10.64
C VAL A 267 -2.26 23.96 11.90
N GLU A 268 -2.93 23.78 13.04
CA GLU A 268 -2.39 23.25 14.28
C GLU A 268 -2.00 21.78 14.09
N LYS A 269 -2.87 20.93 13.54
CA LYS A 269 -2.50 19.55 13.16
C LYS A 269 -1.38 19.47 12.13
N LEU A 270 -1.36 20.36 11.13
CA LEU A 270 -0.27 20.40 10.16
C LEU A 270 1.04 20.84 10.82
N LYS A 271 1.00 21.76 11.80
CA LYS A 271 2.16 22.11 12.64
C LYS A 271 2.56 20.97 13.57
N GLU A 272 1.63 20.23 14.17
CA GLU A 272 1.94 19.04 14.98
C GLU A 272 2.68 17.98 14.15
N GLU A 273 2.27 17.79 12.89
CA GLU A 273 2.91 16.82 11.98
C GLU A 273 4.24 17.34 11.41
N GLU A 274 4.31 18.63 11.05
CA GLU A 274 5.55 19.32 10.65
C GLU A 274 6.57 19.33 11.80
N GLU A 275 6.13 19.64 13.03
CA GLU A 275 6.94 19.61 14.25
C GLU A 275 7.32 18.18 14.64
N ARG A 276 6.49 17.16 14.35
CA ARG A 276 6.85 15.74 14.53
C ARG A 276 7.96 15.32 13.57
N GLU A 277 7.84 15.63 12.28
CA GLU A 277 8.92 15.33 11.31
C GLU A 277 10.17 16.19 11.54
N ILE A 278 10.03 17.46 11.95
CA ILE A 278 11.16 18.29 12.39
C ILE A 278 11.83 17.67 13.62
N ASN A 279 11.09 17.20 14.62
CA ASN A 279 11.67 16.53 15.80
C ASN A 279 12.37 15.22 15.43
N LYS A 280 11.79 14.42 14.52
CA LYS A 280 12.37 13.18 13.99
C LYS A 280 13.67 13.44 13.21
N LEU A 281 13.68 14.41 12.30
CA LEU A 281 14.90 14.86 11.61
C LEU A 281 15.91 15.45 12.60
N THR A 282 15.47 16.22 13.60
CA THR A 282 16.35 16.84 14.61
C THR A 282 17.01 15.80 15.51
N LYS A 283 16.27 14.76 15.94
CA LYS A 283 16.81 13.61 16.67
C LYS A 283 17.86 12.87 15.83
N LYS A 284 17.51 12.52 14.58
CA LYS A 284 18.43 11.81 13.67
C LYS A 284 19.69 12.64 13.35
N TYR A 285 19.54 13.94 13.11
CA TYR A 285 20.64 14.88 12.94
C TYR A 285 21.49 15.03 14.20
N SER A 286 20.89 15.06 15.39
CA SER A 286 21.61 15.20 16.66
C SER A 286 22.46 13.97 16.98
N ALA A 287 21.92 12.76 16.75
CA ALA A 287 22.69 11.52 16.86
C ALA A 287 23.90 11.52 15.91
N LEU A 288 23.68 11.77 14.62
CA LEU A 288 24.75 11.88 13.61
C LEU A 288 25.77 12.95 13.97
N ARG A 289 25.33 14.11 14.47
CA ARG A 289 26.19 15.22 14.88
C ARG A 289 27.06 14.87 16.09
N SER A 290 26.53 14.15 17.09
CA SER A 290 27.33 13.67 18.22
C SER A 290 28.38 12.66 17.78
N MET A 291 28.03 11.70 16.91
CA MET A 291 28.98 10.73 16.35
C MET A 291 30.13 11.42 15.59
N ILE A 292 29.80 12.40 14.73
CA ILE A 292 30.81 13.18 13.98
C ILE A 292 31.70 14.01 14.92
N LEU A 293 31.13 14.64 15.95
CA LEU A 293 31.90 15.42 16.92
C LEU A 293 32.83 14.55 17.78
N HIS A 294 32.40 13.33 18.13
CA HIS A 294 33.23 12.35 18.86
C HIS A 294 34.45 11.92 18.04
N GLN A 295 34.24 11.52 16.78
CA GLN A 295 35.33 11.16 15.86
C GLN A 295 36.30 12.33 15.57
N LEU A 296 35.82 13.57 15.55
CA LEU A 296 36.67 14.76 15.39
C LEU A 296 37.46 15.07 16.68
N GLY A 297 36.86 14.90 17.86
CA GLY A 297 37.51 15.11 19.15
C GLY A 297 38.69 14.17 19.38
N GLY A 298 38.54 12.88 19.03
CA GLY A 298 39.59 11.86 19.19
C GLY A 298 40.87 12.11 18.38
N ARG A 299 40.86 13.01 17.39
CA ARG A 299 42.01 13.31 16.52
C ARG A 299 42.82 14.56 16.91
N ALA A 300 42.51 15.19 18.05
CA ALA A 300 43.12 16.45 18.47
C ALA A 300 44.47 16.31 19.22
N HIS A 301 44.90 15.10 19.61
CA HIS A 301 45.99 14.89 20.59
C HIS A 301 47.08 13.88 20.17
N THR A 302 47.43 13.83 18.88
CA THR A 302 48.68 13.22 18.40
C THR A 302 49.38 14.12 17.37
N SER A 303 50.44 14.81 17.80
CA SER A 303 51.39 15.49 16.92
C SER A 303 52.54 14.56 16.52
N ASP A 304 53.08 14.77 15.32
CA ASP A 304 54.22 14.08 14.70
C ASP A 304 54.00 12.63 14.22
N ILE A 305 53.77 12.48 12.91
CA ILE A 305 54.52 11.59 12.00
C ILE A 305 54.32 12.08 10.55
N SER A 306 55.28 11.82 9.66
CA SER A 306 55.45 12.53 8.38
C SER A 306 54.55 12.03 7.23
N VAL A 307 54.11 12.99 6.40
CA VAL A 307 53.26 12.73 5.21
C VAL A 307 54.09 12.61 3.93
N CYS A 308 53.76 11.59 3.13
CA CYS A 308 53.95 11.53 1.69
C CYS A 308 52.63 10.93 1.14
N GLY A 309 51.72 11.65 0.48
CA GLY A 309 51.90 12.45 -0.74
C GLY A 309 51.57 11.56 -1.94
N THR A 310 50.53 11.76 -2.77
CA THR A 310 49.53 12.86 -2.97
C THR A 310 48.29 12.23 -3.67
N SER A 311 47.07 12.79 -3.80
CA SER A 311 46.35 14.03 -3.39
C SER A 311 44.86 13.89 -3.80
N SER A 312 43.84 14.54 -3.21
CA SER A 312 43.77 15.35 -1.99
C SER A 312 42.31 15.64 -1.57
N CYS A 313 41.96 15.26 -0.33
CA CYS A 313 41.05 15.89 0.64
C CYS A 313 39.94 16.91 0.24
N VAL A 314 38.77 16.67 0.85
CA VAL A 314 37.88 17.65 1.53
C VAL A 314 37.25 18.79 0.73
N CYS A 315 35.92 18.75 0.65
CA CYS A 315 35.08 19.96 0.57
C CYS A 315 33.90 19.85 1.57
N VAL A 316 34.13 20.24 2.82
CA VAL A 316 33.06 20.44 3.81
C VAL A 316 32.84 21.95 3.96
N CYS A 317 31.65 22.42 3.58
CA CYS A 317 31.26 23.82 3.70
C CYS A 317 29.96 23.92 4.50
N VAL A 318 30.08 24.21 5.80
CA VAL A 318 28.95 24.54 6.67
C VAL A 318 28.73 26.05 6.64
N ASN A 319 27.66 26.48 5.96
CA ASN A 319 26.90 27.75 6.09
C ASN A 319 25.85 27.73 4.96
N ILE A 320 24.68 28.37 5.03
CA ILE A 320 24.32 29.61 5.73
C ILE A 320 22.99 29.43 6.48
N ALA A 321 22.93 29.90 7.73
CA ALA A 321 21.68 30.12 8.46
C ALA A 321 21.50 31.62 8.82
N THR A 322 21.35 32.48 7.82
CA THR A 322 20.91 33.89 7.97
C THR A 322 20.65 34.54 6.61
N LEU A 323 19.37 34.73 6.24
CA LEU A 323 18.99 35.74 5.25
C LEU A 323 17.52 36.19 5.38
N HIS A 324 17.18 36.68 6.57
CA HIS A 324 16.17 37.73 6.65
C HIS A 324 16.71 38.97 5.89
N ASN A 325 15.84 39.69 5.17
CA ASN A 325 16.13 40.90 4.37
C ASN A 325 16.84 40.71 3.01
N GLY A 326 16.02 40.32 2.02
CA GLY A 326 15.90 40.88 0.66
C GLY A 326 17.01 41.67 -0.05
N GLY A 327 17.16 41.39 -1.35
CA GLY A 327 17.64 42.41 -2.30
C GLY A 327 18.23 41.92 -3.63
N ILE A 328 17.38 41.84 -4.67
CA ILE A 328 17.64 42.18 -6.09
C ILE A 328 19.09 42.03 -6.64
N LEU A 329 19.27 41.18 -7.67
CA LEU A 329 19.85 41.42 -9.03
C LEU A 329 20.20 40.03 -9.64
N ARG A 330 19.56 39.57 -10.74
CA ARG A 330 19.82 39.89 -12.18
C ARG A 330 21.22 39.43 -12.61
N GLU A 331 21.40 38.48 -13.55
CA GLU A 331 21.19 38.49 -15.02
C GLU A 331 22.49 37.80 -15.57
N GLU A 332 22.60 36.95 -16.61
CA GLU A 332 21.79 36.28 -17.66
C GLU A 332 22.38 34.84 -17.84
N GLY A 333 21.83 33.85 -18.56
CA GLY A 333 20.57 33.62 -19.28
C GLY A 333 20.60 32.16 -19.80
N ALA A 334 19.61 31.30 -19.55
CA ALA A 334 18.27 31.25 -20.13
C ALA A 334 18.19 30.55 -21.52
N SER A 335 17.85 29.25 -21.53
CA SER A 335 16.98 28.64 -22.55
C SER A 335 16.34 27.33 -22.08
N LEU A 336 15.05 27.14 -22.40
CA LEU A 336 14.31 25.86 -22.38
C LEU A 336 14.15 25.10 -21.04
N PHE A 337 13.24 25.56 -20.17
CA PHE A 337 12.31 24.68 -19.42
C PHE A 337 11.14 25.48 -18.81
N PRO A 338 9.89 25.09 -19.11
CA PRO A 338 8.79 25.30 -18.17
C PRO A 338 7.87 24.06 -18.03
N GLN A 339 7.11 24.00 -16.92
CA GLN A 339 5.93 23.14 -16.69
C GLN A 339 6.14 21.62 -16.76
N PHE A 340 6.19 20.96 -15.59
CA PHE A 340 5.14 20.03 -15.13
C PHE A 340 5.35 19.70 -13.65
N HIS A 341 4.33 19.87 -12.81
CA HIS A 341 4.37 19.50 -11.39
C HIS A 341 2.98 19.13 -10.89
N LYS A 342 2.57 17.86 -11.10
CA LYS A 342 1.53 17.08 -10.39
C LYS A 342 1.36 15.73 -11.09
N GLN A 343 0.98 14.70 -10.31
CA GLN A 343 0.84 13.27 -10.66
C GLN A 343 2.16 12.47 -10.80
N GLN A 344 2.04 11.17 -10.51
CA GLN A 344 3.09 10.12 -10.44
C GLN A 344 4.10 10.34 -9.29
N ASN A 345 4.60 9.31 -8.60
CA ASN A 345 4.83 7.93 -9.04
C ASN A 345 3.98 6.85 -8.35
N CYS A 346 3.23 6.09 -9.17
CA CYS A 346 3.09 4.65 -8.98
C CYS A 346 3.66 3.98 -10.25
N CYS A 347 4.39 2.88 -10.09
CA CYS A 347 4.87 1.97 -11.15
C CYS A 347 5.64 2.57 -12.36
N THR A 348 6.97 2.43 -12.29
CA THR A 348 7.86 2.01 -13.40
C THR A 348 7.82 2.72 -14.78
N PHE A 349 8.95 3.34 -15.15
CA PHE A 349 9.37 3.49 -16.56
C PHE A 349 10.88 3.31 -16.73
N PHE A 350 11.28 2.55 -17.76
CA PHE A 350 12.68 2.36 -18.22
C PHE A 350 12.96 3.27 -19.42
N PRO A 351 14.24 3.61 -19.69
CA PRO A 351 14.90 3.06 -20.88
C PRO A 351 16.43 2.84 -20.72
N LEU A 352 17.19 2.26 -21.65
CA LEU A 352 17.08 1.13 -22.60
C LEU A 352 18.45 1.08 -23.33
N LEU A 353 18.82 -0.05 -23.96
CA LEU A 353 20.03 -0.28 -24.77
C LEU A 353 21.34 -0.48 -23.94
N ARG A 354 22.24 -1.42 -24.29
CA ARG A 354 22.23 -2.37 -25.42
C ARG A 354 22.94 -3.69 -25.06
N VAL A 355 22.23 -4.81 -25.18
CA VAL A 355 22.85 -6.14 -25.25
C VAL A 355 23.46 -6.34 -26.63
N VAL A 356 24.66 -6.91 -26.70
CA VAL A 356 25.20 -7.55 -27.91
C VAL A 356 25.82 -8.89 -27.53
N SER A 357 25.25 -9.98 -28.05
CA SER A 357 25.81 -11.34 -28.11
C SER A 357 26.28 -12.00 -26.81
N MET A 358 25.43 -12.85 -26.24
CA MET A 358 25.86 -14.20 -25.82
C MET A 358 25.10 -15.25 -26.62
N ALA A 359 25.69 -16.43 -26.77
CA ALA A 359 25.22 -17.46 -27.70
C ALA A 359 24.00 -18.24 -27.18
N VAL A 360 23.22 -18.76 -28.13
CA VAL A 360 22.08 -19.65 -27.90
C VAL A 360 22.55 -21.05 -27.49
N SER A 361 21.84 -21.68 -26.56
CA SER A 361 21.66 -23.13 -26.50
C SER A 361 20.16 -23.44 -26.61
N ALA A 362 19.82 -24.63 -27.11
CA ALA A 362 18.53 -24.89 -27.78
C ALA A 362 17.26 -24.67 -26.94
N ASP A 363 16.31 -23.94 -27.55
CA ASP A 363 14.88 -23.72 -27.24
C ASP A 363 14.43 -23.45 -25.78
N PRO A 364 13.78 -22.29 -25.50
CA PRO A 364 13.20 -22.00 -24.19
C PRO A 364 11.97 -22.86 -23.93
N LYS A 365 11.84 -23.35 -22.69
CA LYS A 365 10.74 -24.22 -22.27
C LYS A 365 9.38 -23.54 -22.40
N VAL A 366 8.41 -24.27 -22.97
CA VAL A 366 7.08 -23.76 -23.30
C VAL A 366 6.09 -24.16 -22.20
N VAL A 367 5.37 -23.17 -21.65
CA VAL A 367 4.30 -23.37 -20.67
C VAL A 367 2.99 -22.85 -21.23
N VAL A 368 1.97 -23.72 -21.27
CA VAL A 368 0.59 -23.32 -21.56
C VAL A 368 -0.17 -23.09 -20.27
N ILE A 369 -0.95 -22.01 -20.20
CA ILE A 369 -1.81 -21.70 -19.05
C ILE A 369 -3.25 -21.69 -19.53
N ILE A 370 -4.11 -22.48 -18.89
CA ILE A 370 -5.52 -22.58 -19.24
C ILE A 370 -6.31 -21.64 -18.31
N GLY A 371 -6.89 -20.60 -18.90
CA GLY A 371 -7.60 -19.52 -18.22
C GLY A 371 -6.73 -18.27 -18.00
N CYS A 372 -7.25 -17.11 -18.41
CA CYS A 372 -6.71 -15.78 -18.13
C CYS A 372 -7.40 -15.15 -16.90
N GLY A 373 -7.67 -15.98 -15.88
CA GLY A 373 -8.04 -15.51 -14.54
C GLY A 373 -6.83 -14.94 -13.78
N ILE A 374 -7.07 -14.33 -12.62
CA ILE A 374 -6.00 -13.69 -11.83
C ILE A 374 -4.80 -14.63 -11.56
N ALA A 375 -5.05 -15.90 -11.23
CA ALA A 375 -4.02 -16.93 -11.02
C ALA A 375 -3.22 -17.25 -12.30
N GLY A 376 -3.88 -17.29 -13.46
CA GLY A 376 -3.21 -17.53 -14.74
C GLY A 376 -2.33 -16.35 -15.16
N ILE A 377 -2.78 -15.13 -14.92
CA ILE A 377 -2.03 -13.89 -15.21
C ILE A 377 -0.81 -13.78 -14.30
N THR A 378 -0.94 -14.04 -13.00
CA THR A 378 0.17 -13.97 -12.04
C THR A 378 1.19 -15.10 -12.26
N ALA A 379 0.74 -16.31 -12.61
CA ALA A 379 1.60 -17.41 -13.02
C ALA A 379 2.38 -17.06 -14.30
N ALA A 380 1.71 -16.53 -15.33
CA ALA A 380 2.35 -16.09 -16.57
C ALA A 380 3.44 -15.05 -16.30
N HIS A 381 3.12 -14.03 -15.51
CA HIS A 381 4.03 -12.94 -15.15
C HIS A 381 5.27 -13.45 -14.39
N ARG A 382 5.13 -14.41 -13.46
CA ARG A 382 6.27 -15.07 -12.79
C ARG A 382 7.12 -15.88 -13.78
N LEU A 383 6.49 -16.69 -14.63
CA LEU A 383 7.17 -17.57 -15.59
C LEU A 383 7.92 -16.80 -16.69
N ILE A 384 7.32 -15.74 -17.24
CA ILE A 384 7.96 -14.87 -18.24
C ILE A 384 9.18 -14.16 -17.64
N LYS A 385 9.09 -13.69 -16.38
CA LYS A 385 10.25 -13.13 -15.66
C LYS A 385 11.34 -14.16 -15.36
N ALA A 386 10.99 -15.44 -15.28
CA ALA A 386 11.93 -16.57 -15.18
C ALA A 386 12.39 -17.12 -16.55
N GLY A 387 12.07 -16.45 -17.67
CA GLY A 387 12.57 -16.80 -19.01
C GLY A 387 11.80 -17.89 -19.76
N PHE A 388 10.66 -18.37 -19.24
CA PHE A 388 9.83 -19.36 -19.93
C PHE A 388 9.00 -18.75 -21.05
N HIS A 389 8.77 -19.50 -22.13
CA HIS A 389 7.86 -19.09 -23.20
C HIS A 389 6.41 -19.44 -22.83
N VAL A 390 5.63 -18.44 -22.41
CA VAL A 390 4.25 -18.64 -21.91
C VAL A 390 3.20 -18.27 -22.96
N ARG A 391 2.21 -19.15 -23.12
CA ARG A 391 0.96 -18.89 -23.85
C ARG A 391 -0.26 -19.18 -22.97
N ILE A 392 -1.08 -18.18 -22.71
CA ILE A 392 -2.38 -18.33 -22.03
C ILE A 392 -3.46 -18.61 -23.08
N LEU A 393 -4.30 -19.61 -22.83
CA LEU A 393 -5.49 -19.93 -23.63
C LEU A 393 -6.74 -19.56 -22.80
N GLU A 394 -7.58 -18.68 -23.35
CA GLU A 394 -8.73 -18.10 -22.66
C GLU A 394 -10.00 -18.31 -23.50
N ALA A 395 -11.00 -18.97 -22.92
CA ALA A 395 -12.23 -19.34 -23.62
C ALA A 395 -13.13 -18.13 -23.93
N THR A 396 -13.01 -17.03 -23.20
CA THR A 396 -13.80 -15.81 -23.39
C THR A 396 -13.05 -14.74 -24.21
N THR A 397 -13.73 -13.62 -24.47
CA THR A 397 -13.18 -12.43 -25.14
C THR A 397 -12.28 -11.56 -24.25
N ARG A 398 -12.02 -11.93 -22.99
CA ARG A 398 -11.41 -11.02 -22.00
C ARG A 398 -10.59 -11.71 -20.91
N SER A 399 -9.74 -10.93 -20.25
CA SER A 399 -9.03 -11.32 -19.02
C SER A 399 -9.89 -11.18 -17.75
N GLY A 400 -9.37 -11.71 -16.64
CA GLY A 400 -9.89 -11.57 -15.28
C GLY A 400 -10.74 -12.75 -14.79
N GLY A 401 -11.27 -13.58 -15.70
CA GLY A 401 -12.11 -14.73 -15.33
C GLY A 401 -13.32 -14.30 -14.48
N ARG A 402 -13.44 -14.81 -13.25
CA ARG A 402 -14.51 -14.42 -12.31
C ARG A 402 -14.45 -12.97 -11.81
N LEU A 403 -13.32 -12.27 -12.01
CA LEU A 403 -13.27 -10.81 -11.85
C LEU A 403 -13.98 -10.17 -13.05
N LYS A 404 -15.21 -9.68 -12.84
CA LYS A 404 -16.06 -9.07 -13.87
C LYS A 404 -16.64 -7.76 -13.34
N THR A 405 -16.07 -6.65 -13.80
CA THR A 405 -16.48 -5.31 -13.38
C THR A 405 -17.71 -4.84 -14.17
N GLY A 406 -18.51 -4.00 -13.53
CA GLY A 406 -19.43 -3.08 -14.16
C GLY A 406 -19.50 -1.83 -13.28
N MET A 407 -19.48 -0.63 -13.88
CA MET A 407 -19.43 0.61 -13.10
C MET A 407 -20.72 0.85 -12.32
N LEU A 408 -20.64 0.88 -10.97
CA LEU A 408 -21.52 1.62 -10.04
C LEU A 408 -21.14 1.34 -8.56
N GLY A 409 -20.64 2.36 -7.84
CA GLY A 409 -20.72 2.50 -6.37
C GLY A 409 -19.74 1.72 -5.47
N GLN A 410 -19.35 2.34 -4.36
CA GLN A 410 -18.69 1.71 -3.20
C GLN A 410 -19.73 1.37 -2.10
N LYS A 411 -19.31 0.93 -0.89
CA LYS A 411 -20.19 0.45 0.19
C LYS A 411 -19.64 0.79 1.59
N LEU A 412 -20.50 1.18 2.55
CA LEU A 412 -20.25 1.07 3.99
C LEU A 412 -21.43 0.40 4.77
N ARG A 413 -21.91 0.94 5.90
CA ARG A 413 -22.31 0.18 7.12
C ARG A 413 -23.77 0.33 7.59
N ALA A 414 -24.15 -0.43 8.61
CA ALA A 414 -25.43 -0.33 9.32
C ALA A 414 -25.26 -0.75 10.80
N GLU A 415 -25.91 -0.03 11.73
CA GLU A 415 -25.62 -0.13 13.17
C GLU A 415 -26.79 -0.61 14.06
N GLN A 416 -27.97 -0.85 13.48
CA GLN A 416 -29.19 -1.21 14.25
C GLN A 416 -29.37 -2.72 14.51
N MET A 417 -28.59 -3.59 13.86
CA MET A 417 -28.66 -5.05 14.06
C MET A 417 -27.71 -5.59 15.14
N ASN A 418 -26.95 -4.72 15.81
CA ASN A 418 -25.79 -5.10 16.63
C ASN A 418 -26.07 -6.24 17.64
N PRO A 419 -27.17 -6.26 18.42
CA PRO A 419 -27.40 -7.34 19.40
C PRO A 419 -27.59 -8.74 18.80
N ALA A 420 -28.09 -8.85 17.57
CA ALA A 420 -28.21 -10.13 16.85
C ALA A 420 -26.88 -10.49 16.18
N LYS A 421 -26.18 -9.48 15.62
CA LYS A 421 -24.88 -9.61 14.98
C LYS A 421 -23.78 -10.03 15.97
N GLU A 422 -23.79 -9.48 17.17
CA GLU A 422 -22.92 -9.86 18.29
C GLU A 422 -23.08 -11.34 18.63
N MET A 423 -24.31 -11.80 18.90
CA MET A 423 -24.57 -13.21 19.22
C MET A 423 -24.24 -14.15 18.06
N PHE A 424 -24.44 -13.73 16.80
CA PHE A 424 -24.06 -14.50 15.63
C PHE A 424 -22.53 -14.62 15.48
N VAL A 425 -21.78 -13.53 15.71
CA VAL A 425 -20.31 -13.52 15.72
C VAL A 425 -19.74 -14.30 16.92
N GLU A 426 -20.42 -14.32 18.06
CA GLU A 426 -20.06 -15.19 19.18
C GLU A 426 -20.29 -16.67 18.85
N LEU A 427 -21.45 -17.04 18.30
CA LEU A 427 -21.71 -18.42 17.81
C LEU A 427 -20.64 -18.88 16.79
N LEU A 428 -20.23 -18.03 15.85
CA LEU A 428 -19.17 -18.35 14.89
C LEU A 428 -17.78 -18.46 15.55
N LYS A 429 -17.53 -17.81 16.69
CA LYS A 429 -16.29 -17.97 17.48
C LYS A 429 -16.31 -19.23 18.35
N ASP A 430 -17.46 -19.62 18.88
CA ASP A 430 -17.60 -20.83 19.70
C ASP A 430 -17.24 -22.10 18.90
N ILE A 431 -17.47 -22.09 17.57
CA ILE A 431 -17.08 -23.18 16.65
C ILE A 431 -15.59 -23.55 16.80
N SER A 432 -14.68 -22.57 16.87
CA SER A 432 -13.23 -22.86 16.96
C SER A 432 -12.77 -23.36 18.33
N GLN A 433 -13.64 -23.28 19.35
CA GLN A 433 -13.42 -23.92 20.65
C GLN A 433 -13.98 -25.36 20.65
N VAL A 434 -15.09 -25.59 19.96
CA VAL A 434 -15.75 -26.91 19.79
C VAL A 434 -14.87 -27.90 19.00
N THR A 435 -14.10 -27.43 18.02
CA THR A 435 -13.26 -28.28 17.15
C THR A 435 -12.08 -28.98 17.84
N ASN A 436 -11.87 -28.78 19.15
CA ASN A 436 -10.83 -29.45 19.95
C ASN A 436 -11.30 -30.74 20.65
N GLN A 437 -12.49 -31.27 20.32
CA GLN A 437 -13.01 -32.53 20.85
C GLN A 437 -13.18 -33.56 19.73
N GLU A 438 -12.71 -34.80 19.93
CA GLU A 438 -12.52 -35.80 18.87
C GLU A 438 -13.81 -36.32 18.21
N GLU A 439 -14.99 -36.08 18.81
CA GLU A 439 -16.30 -36.26 18.16
C GLU A 439 -17.14 -34.99 18.31
N THR A 440 -17.36 -34.27 17.19
CA THR A 440 -18.28 -33.12 17.17
C THR A 440 -19.71 -33.61 16.88
N GLN A 441 -20.69 -33.19 17.70
CA GLN A 441 -22.09 -33.62 17.57
C GLN A 441 -22.79 -33.07 16.30
N TRP A 442 -22.20 -32.06 15.64
CA TRP A 442 -22.82 -31.32 14.54
C TRP A 442 -22.02 -31.44 13.24
N ALA A 443 -22.57 -32.16 12.26
CA ALA A 443 -21.94 -32.34 10.94
C ALA A 443 -21.83 -31.06 10.07
N SER A 444 -22.48 -29.95 10.44
CA SER A 444 -22.42 -28.70 9.66
C SER A 444 -22.77 -27.45 10.48
N ILE A 445 -22.38 -26.27 9.98
CA ILE A 445 -22.67 -24.98 10.62
C ILE A 445 -24.16 -24.74 10.77
N GLY A 446 -24.96 -25.04 9.73
CA GLY A 446 -26.41 -24.91 9.79
C GLY A 446 -27.03 -25.80 10.85
N HIS A 447 -26.47 -26.99 11.11
CA HIS A 447 -26.92 -27.85 12.20
C HIS A 447 -26.52 -27.29 13.58
N PHE A 448 -25.30 -26.78 13.74
CA PHE A 448 -24.82 -26.14 14.96
C PHE A 448 -25.67 -24.89 15.32
N ILE A 449 -25.78 -23.93 14.41
CA ILE A 449 -26.49 -22.66 14.67
C ILE A 449 -27.99 -22.92 14.94
N ARG A 450 -28.64 -23.84 14.22
CA ARG A 450 -30.04 -24.23 14.51
C ARG A 450 -30.22 -24.90 15.86
N SER A 451 -29.18 -25.56 16.39
CA SER A 451 -29.22 -26.19 17.71
C SER A 451 -29.01 -25.18 18.84
N GLU A 452 -28.02 -24.30 18.72
CA GLU A 452 -27.57 -23.47 19.84
C GLU A 452 -28.20 -22.06 19.87
N ALA A 453 -28.51 -21.46 18.72
CA ALA A 453 -29.06 -20.10 18.69
C ALA A 453 -30.39 -19.96 19.46
N PRO A 454 -31.36 -20.89 19.40
CA PRO A 454 -32.58 -20.81 20.21
C PRO A 454 -32.30 -20.93 21.71
N LYS A 455 -31.30 -21.73 22.12
CA LYS A 455 -30.91 -21.90 23.54
C LYS A 455 -30.25 -20.63 24.08
N GLN A 456 -29.26 -20.10 23.36
CA GLN A 456 -28.57 -18.86 23.75
C GLN A 456 -29.54 -17.67 23.78
N ALA A 457 -30.43 -17.55 22.79
CA ALA A 457 -31.46 -16.51 22.75
C ALA A 457 -32.45 -16.58 23.93
N ALA A 458 -32.83 -17.80 24.36
CA ALA A 458 -33.76 -17.99 25.47
C ALA A 458 -33.21 -17.44 26.80
N GLU A 459 -31.91 -17.63 27.05
CA GLU A 459 -31.23 -17.15 28.27
C GLU A 459 -30.76 -15.69 28.14
N ARG A 460 -30.01 -15.34 27.08
CA ARG A 460 -29.42 -14.00 26.87
C ARG A 460 -30.47 -12.90 26.73
N TRP A 461 -31.66 -13.22 26.22
CA TRP A 461 -32.76 -12.27 26.03
C TRP A 461 -33.97 -12.58 26.92
N LYS A 462 -33.79 -13.28 28.04
CA LYS A 462 -34.85 -13.63 29.00
C LYS A 462 -35.65 -12.43 29.53
N ASP A 463 -35.04 -11.25 29.56
CA ASP A 463 -35.66 -9.99 30.01
C ASP A 463 -36.32 -9.16 28.88
N LYS A 464 -36.18 -9.58 27.61
CA LYS A 464 -36.86 -8.95 26.46
C LYS A 464 -38.29 -9.49 26.34
N ASN A 465 -39.22 -8.69 25.83
CA ASN A 465 -40.58 -9.16 25.54
C ASN A 465 -40.58 -10.23 24.43
N LYS A 466 -41.66 -11.02 24.32
CA LYS A 466 -41.75 -12.14 23.37
C LYS A 466 -41.56 -11.68 21.91
N THR A 467 -42.22 -10.60 21.49
CA THR A 467 -42.14 -10.09 20.11
C THR A 467 -40.70 -9.70 19.74
N THR A 468 -39.99 -9.03 20.64
CA THR A 468 -38.57 -8.69 20.44
C THR A 468 -37.68 -9.93 20.32
N ARG A 469 -37.96 -11.01 21.08
CA ARG A 469 -37.21 -12.28 20.93
C ARG A 469 -37.48 -12.97 19.60
N GLU A 470 -38.74 -13.07 19.18
CA GLU A 470 -39.11 -13.67 17.89
C GLU A 470 -38.48 -12.87 16.72
N LEU A 471 -38.51 -11.54 16.76
CA LEU A 471 -37.91 -10.67 15.74
C LEU A 471 -36.37 -10.79 15.70
N LEU A 472 -35.72 -10.95 16.85
CA LEU A 472 -34.27 -11.23 16.92
C LEU A 472 -33.91 -12.63 16.41
N LEU A 473 -34.79 -13.64 16.51
CA LEU A 473 -34.58 -14.95 15.86
C LEU A 473 -34.72 -14.85 14.33
N CYS A 474 -35.69 -14.06 13.83
CA CYS A 474 -35.83 -13.76 12.40
C CYS A 474 -34.58 -13.03 11.83
N ALA A 475 -33.91 -12.23 12.66
CA ALA A 475 -32.63 -11.62 12.32
C ALA A 475 -31.51 -12.67 12.13
N ILE A 476 -31.53 -13.79 12.85
CA ILE A 476 -30.56 -14.89 12.69
C ILE A 476 -30.81 -15.65 11.38
N SER A 477 -32.07 -15.92 11.02
CA SER A 477 -32.44 -16.39 9.67
C SER A 477 -31.89 -15.47 8.58
N THR A 478 -31.93 -14.15 8.82
CA THR A 478 -31.36 -13.15 7.91
C THR A 478 -29.83 -13.23 7.84
N MET A 479 -29.12 -13.43 8.96
CA MET A 479 -27.66 -13.59 8.97
C MET A 479 -27.20 -14.90 8.31
N LEU A 480 -27.88 -16.03 8.54
CA LEU A 480 -27.58 -17.29 7.85
C LEU A 480 -27.69 -17.16 6.32
N LYS A 481 -28.67 -16.38 5.82
CA LYS A 481 -28.82 -16.07 4.40
C LYS A 481 -27.73 -15.13 3.86
N VAL A 482 -27.12 -14.29 4.70
CA VAL A 482 -25.92 -13.50 4.34
C VAL A 482 -24.71 -14.43 4.22
N GLU A 483 -24.45 -15.31 5.20
CA GLU A 483 -23.35 -16.29 5.11
C GLU A 483 -23.47 -17.20 3.88
N CYS A 484 -24.70 -17.60 3.48
CA CYS A 484 -24.91 -18.30 2.21
C CYS A 484 -24.47 -17.48 0.99
N CYS A 485 -24.65 -16.15 1.02
CA CYS A 485 -24.20 -15.26 -0.05
C CYS A 485 -22.67 -15.10 -0.04
N ASP A 486 -22.06 -14.94 1.12
CA ASP A 486 -20.62 -14.74 1.24
C ASP A 486 -19.84 -16.04 0.94
N GLY A 487 -20.34 -17.21 1.38
CA GLY A 487 -19.79 -18.54 1.04
C GLY A 487 -20.27 -19.15 -0.29
N ALA A 488 -21.22 -18.51 -0.99
CA ALA A 488 -21.91 -19.04 -2.18
C ALA A 488 -22.44 -20.49 -2.01
N THR A 489 -23.10 -20.76 -0.89
CA THR A 489 -23.62 -22.10 -0.54
C THR A 489 -25.13 -22.22 -0.81
N ASN A 490 -25.61 -23.46 -0.96
CA ASN A 490 -27.05 -23.75 -1.09
C ASN A 490 -27.76 -23.54 0.25
N SER A 491 -27.18 -24.08 1.31
CA SER A 491 -27.53 -23.82 2.70
C SER A 491 -26.27 -23.86 3.58
N MET A 492 -26.30 -23.21 4.73
CA MET A 492 -25.26 -23.40 5.77
C MET A 492 -25.29 -24.82 6.35
N GLY A 493 -26.37 -25.59 6.07
CA GLY A 493 -26.43 -27.02 6.35
C GLY A 493 -25.47 -27.86 5.51
N ASP A 494 -24.98 -27.34 4.37
CA ASP A 494 -24.07 -28.02 3.46
C ASP A 494 -22.59 -27.68 3.72
N VAL A 495 -22.31 -26.75 4.65
CA VAL A 495 -20.97 -26.27 5.01
C VAL A 495 -20.39 -27.08 6.16
N ASP A 496 -19.20 -27.66 5.95
CA ASP A 496 -18.48 -28.42 6.97
C ASP A 496 -18.05 -27.55 8.14
N LEU A 497 -18.29 -28.02 9.37
CA LEU A 497 -18.01 -27.29 10.61
C LEU A 497 -16.50 -27.04 10.80
N VAL A 498 -15.67 -28.04 10.50
CA VAL A 498 -14.21 -27.97 10.65
C VAL A 498 -13.61 -27.23 9.46
N GLY A 499 -14.11 -27.50 8.25
CA GLY A 499 -13.62 -26.87 7.02
C GLY A 499 -13.83 -25.36 6.95
N TYR A 500 -14.94 -24.83 7.50
CA TYR A 500 -15.15 -23.38 7.65
C TYR A 500 -14.25 -22.80 8.76
N ALA A 501 -14.10 -23.50 9.89
CA ALA A 501 -13.21 -23.06 10.99
C ALA A 501 -11.73 -22.97 10.56
N ALA A 502 -11.31 -23.73 9.54
CA ALA A 502 -9.97 -23.67 8.96
C ALA A 502 -9.72 -22.44 8.06
N PHE A 503 -10.75 -21.68 7.68
CA PHE A 503 -10.60 -20.49 6.83
C PHE A 503 -9.92 -19.34 7.58
N LYS A 504 -8.82 -18.82 7.04
CA LYS A 504 -8.03 -17.76 7.67
C LYS A 504 -8.43 -16.40 7.12
N ASN A 505 -9.22 -15.66 7.90
CA ASN A 505 -9.52 -14.25 7.65
C ASN A 505 -8.25 -13.39 7.68
N LEU A 506 -8.15 -12.42 6.77
CA LEU A 506 -7.10 -11.40 6.76
C LEU A 506 -7.43 -10.28 7.75
N ILE A 507 -6.40 -9.64 8.32
CA ILE A 507 -6.59 -8.50 9.22
C ILE A 507 -6.84 -7.24 8.37
N GLY A 508 -7.97 -6.57 8.59
CA GLY A 508 -8.32 -5.32 7.94
C GLY A 508 -9.81 -5.01 8.01
N LEU A 509 -10.21 -3.95 7.30
CA LEU A 509 -11.61 -3.68 6.96
C LEU A 509 -11.82 -4.00 5.47
N ASP A 510 -12.96 -4.60 5.12
CA ASP A 510 -13.31 -4.83 3.72
C ASP A 510 -13.31 -3.53 2.93
N CYS A 511 -12.59 -3.53 1.81
CA CYS A 511 -12.47 -2.38 0.92
C CYS A 511 -13.06 -2.70 -0.47
N THR A 512 -13.49 -1.66 -1.18
CA THR A 512 -14.02 -1.77 -2.54
C THR A 512 -13.19 -0.90 -3.47
N LEU A 513 -12.68 -1.48 -4.57
CA LEU A 513 -11.89 -0.74 -5.56
C LEU A 513 -12.80 0.25 -6.31
N PRO A 514 -12.51 1.57 -6.34
CA PRO A 514 -13.38 2.57 -6.98
C PRO A 514 -13.62 2.32 -8.46
N CYS A 515 -12.64 1.75 -9.16
CA CYS A 515 -12.70 1.38 -10.58
C CYS A 515 -13.01 -0.12 -10.79
N GLY A 516 -13.47 -0.82 -9.75
CA GLY A 516 -13.59 -2.28 -9.73
C GLY A 516 -12.24 -3.00 -9.87
N PHE A 517 -12.29 -4.30 -10.18
CA PHE A 517 -11.10 -5.12 -10.40
C PHE A 517 -10.51 -4.97 -11.81
N GLU A 518 -11.11 -4.14 -12.67
CA GLU A 518 -10.74 -4.02 -14.08
C GLU A 518 -9.37 -3.37 -14.26
N GLY A 519 -9.14 -2.21 -13.62
CA GLY A 519 -7.83 -1.55 -13.66
C GLY A 519 -6.67 -2.35 -13.08
N LEU A 520 -6.94 -3.30 -12.16
CA LEU A 520 -5.93 -4.25 -11.67
C LEU A 520 -5.56 -5.26 -12.77
N ILE A 521 -6.58 -5.80 -13.47
CA ILE A 521 -6.38 -6.73 -14.58
C ILE A 521 -5.71 -6.03 -15.78
N GLU A 522 -6.15 -4.83 -16.16
CA GLU A 522 -5.51 -4.02 -17.20
C GLU A 522 -4.02 -3.79 -16.90
N LYS A 523 -3.69 -3.40 -15.66
CA LYS A 523 -2.31 -3.17 -15.24
C LYS A 523 -1.47 -4.44 -15.31
N LEU A 524 -1.94 -5.56 -14.76
CA LEU A 524 -1.22 -6.85 -14.82
C LEU A 524 -1.06 -7.36 -16.25
N MET A 525 -2.09 -7.20 -17.10
CA MET A 525 -2.05 -7.59 -18.51
C MET A 525 -1.10 -6.70 -19.33
N SER A 526 -0.93 -5.43 -18.97
CA SER A 526 0.03 -4.52 -19.63
C SER A 526 1.50 -4.92 -19.43
N GLU A 527 1.80 -5.82 -18.48
CA GLU A 527 3.15 -6.31 -18.19
C GLU A 527 3.43 -7.69 -18.81
N LEU A 528 2.48 -8.25 -19.58
CA LEU A 528 2.67 -9.46 -20.38
C LEU A 528 3.09 -9.11 -21.83
N PRO A 529 3.93 -9.93 -22.50
CA PRO A 529 4.29 -9.74 -23.90
C PRO A 529 3.07 -9.77 -24.83
N SER A 530 3.09 -8.93 -25.87
CA SER A 530 2.04 -8.90 -26.89
C SER A 530 1.94 -10.24 -27.62
N GLY A 531 0.76 -10.87 -27.57
CA GLY A 531 0.53 -12.20 -28.14
C GLY A 531 0.61 -13.36 -27.14
N SER A 532 1.01 -13.13 -25.88
CA SER A 532 1.02 -14.19 -24.85
C SER A 532 -0.36 -14.70 -24.43
N VAL A 533 -1.47 -14.16 -24.96
CA VAL A 533 -2.84 -14.61 -24.66
C VAL A 533 -3.64 -14.83 -25.95
N SER A 534 -4.28 -15.99 -26.07
CA SER A 534 -5.24 -16.33 -27.11
C SER A 534 -6.66 -16.33 -26.54
N TYR A 535 -7.48 -15.37 -26.96
CA TYR A 535 -8.89 -15.23 -26.55
C TYR A 535 -9.85 -15.96 -27.49
N ASN A 536 -11.01 -16.36 -26.99
CA ASN A 536 -11.98 -17.22 -27.66
C ASN A 536 -11.40 -18.60 -28.04
N GLN A 537 -10.49 -19.12 -27.21
CA GLN A 537 -9.78 -20.37 -27.43
C GLN A 537 -10.13 -21.39 -26.31
N PRO A 538 -11.35 -21.99 -26.31
CA PRO A 538 -11.72 -23.00 -25.34
C PRO A 538 -10.85 -24.24 -25.46
N VAL A 539 -10.31 -24.71 -24.33
CA VAL A 539 -9.57 -25.97 -24.28
C VAL A 539 -10.54 -27.14 -24.15
N ARG A 540 -10.46 -28.04 -25.13
CA ARG A 540 -11.27 -29.26 -25.28
C ARG A 540 -10.66 -30.42 -24.51
N CYS A 541 -9.34 -30.60 -24.58
CA CYS A 541 -8.63 -31.70 -23.93
C CYS A 541 -7.14 -31.41 -23.69
N VAL A 542 -6.62 -31.85 -22.54
CA VAL A 542 -5.21 -31.87 -22.17
C VAL A 542 -4.70 -33.29 -22.32
N HIS A 543 -3.88 -33.52 -23.33
CA HIS A 543 -3.21 -34.80 -23.57
C HIS A 543 -1.87 -34.81 -22.82
N TRP A 544 -1.75 -35.68 -21.82
CA TRP A 544 -0.56 -35.86 -20.98
C TRP A 544 -0.20 -37.35 -20.88
N ASN A 545 0.87 -37.71 -20.15
CA ASN A 545 1.34 -39.08 -20.04
C ASN A 545 1.52 -39.52 -18.57
N ASP A 546 0.85 -40.62 -18.20
CA ASP A 546 0.91 -41.27 -16.89
C ASP A 546 1.80 -42.53 -16.90
N THR A 547 2.48 -42.81 -18.02
CA THR A 547 3.27 -44.04 -18.22
C THR A 547 4.75 -43.77 -18.51
N GLY A 548 5.62 -44.63 -17.98
CA GLY A 548 7.09 -44.42 -17.95
C GLY A 548 7.82 -44.34 -19.30
N SER A 549 7.13 -44.51 -20.43
CA SER A 549 7.75 -44.65 -21.76
C SER A 549 7.77 -43.35 -22.57
N GLY A 550 8.90 -42.65 -22.52
CA GLY A 550 9.28 -41.63 -23.50
C GLY A 550 8.95 -40.17 -23.14
N VAL A 551 9.86 -39.27 -23.51
CA VAL A 551 9.69 -37.82 -23.36
C VAL A 551 8.79 -37.31 -24.48
N ASN A 552 7.50 -37.11 -24.18
CA ASN A 552 6.56 -36.40 -25.05
C ASN A 552 5.99 -35.18 -24.32
N ALA A 553 5.88 -34.07 -25.04
CA ALA A 553 5.29 -32.82 -24.57
C ALA A 553 3.79 -32.98 -24.27
N VAL A 554 3.30 -32.23 -23.29
CA VAL A 554 1.86 -32.05 -23.06
C VAL A 554 1.26 -31.39 -24.30
N THR A 555 0.13 -31.90 -24.80
CA THR A 555 -0.56 -31.29 -25.94
C THR A 555 -1.94 -30.80 -25.49
N VAL A 556 -2.13 -29.49 -25.55
CA VAL A 556 -3.40 -28.83 -25.22
C VAL A 556 -4.19 -28.64 -26.51
N GLU A 557 -5.35 -29.28 -26.61
CA GLU A 557 -6.24 -29.28 -27.77
C GLU A 557 -7.44 -28.37 -27.53
N CYS A 558 -7.75 -27.51 -28.49
CA CYS A 558 -8.82 -26.52 -28.44
C CYS A 558 -10.05 -26.95 -29.26
N ASP A 559 -11.20 -26.30 -29.03
CA ASP A 559 -12.47 -26.63 -29.72
C ASP A 559 -12.47 -26.32 -31.23
N ASP A 560 -11.62 -25.41 -31.68
CA ASP A 560 -11.38 -25.11 -33.11
C ASP A 560 -10.49 -26.16 -33.81
N GLY A 561 -9.89 -27.08 -33.04
CA GLY A 561 -8.92 -28.06 -33.51
C GLY A 561 -7.45 -27.65 -33.40
N GLU A 562 -7.13 -26.45 -32.88
CA GLU A 562 -5.74 -26.09 -32.59
C GLU A 562 -5.15 -27.05 -31.54
N ARG A 563 -3.92 -27.50 -31.76
CA ARG A 563 -3.15 -28.32 -30.83
C ARG A 563 -1.83 -27.62 -30.49
N VAL A 564 -1.70 -27.20 -29.23
CA VAL A 564 -0.54 -26.48 -28.71
C VAL A 564 0.31 -27.45 -27.90
N ALA A 565 1.54 -27.73 -28.35
CA ALA A 565 2.51 -28.50 -27.59
C ALA A 565 3.20 -27.63 -26.54
N ALA A 566 3.45 -28.19 -25.35
CA ALA A 566 4.10 -27.51 -24.23
C ALA A 566 4.87 -28.52 -23.36
N ASP A 567 5.95 -28.08 -22.71
CA ASP A 567 6.64 -28.90 -21.70
C ASP A 567 5.76 -29.08 -20.45
N HIS A 568 5.00 -28.04 -20.09
CA HIS A 568 4.14 -27.99 -18.91
C HIS A 568 2.80 -27.30 -19.21
N VAL A 569 1.74 -27.71 -18.52
CA VAL A 569 0.46 -26.99 -18.50
C VAL A 569 0.04 -26.60 -17.08
N ILE A 570 -0.45 -25.38 -16.91
CA ILE A 570 -1.06 -24.90 -15.66
C ILE A 570 -2.56 -24.72 -15.87
N VAL A 571 -3.35 -25.45 -15.08
CA VAL A 571 -4.80 -25.47 -15.11
C VAL A 571 -5.34 -24.46 -14.09
N THR A 572 -5.99 -23.37 -14.56
CA THR A 572 -6.53 -22.31 -13.68
C THR A 572 -8.05 -22.11 -13.79
N ILE A 573 -8.74 -23.07 -14.41
CA ILE A 573 -10.19 -23.06 -14.60
C ILE A 573 -10.98 -23.24 -13.28
N PRO A 574 -12.22 -22.71 -13.19
CA PRO A 574 -13.05 -22.85 -11.99
C PRO A 574 -13.42 -24.31 -11.65
N LEU A 575 -13.57 -24.61 -10.36
CA LEU A 575 -13.92 -25.95 -9.88
C LEU A 575 -15.30 -26.41 -10.41
N GLY A 576 -16.27 -25.53 -10.64
CA GLY A 576 -17.54 -25.87 -11.31
C GLY A 576 -17.35 -26.42 -12.73
N TYR A 577 -16.44 -25.83 -13.51
CA TYR A 577 -16.08 -26.34 -14.84
C TYR A 577 -15.34 -27.69 -14.72
N LEU A 578 -14.41 -27.84 -13.78
CA LEU A 578 -13.76 -29.14 -13.50
C LEU A 578 -14.78 -30.22 -13.15
N LYS A 579 -15.69 -29.97 -12.19
CA LYS A 579 -16.75 -30.93 -11.79
C LYS A 579 -17.58 -31.43 -12.97
N LYS A 580 -17.82 -30.57 -13.97
CA LYS A 580 -18.65 -30.87 -15.14
C LYS A 580 -17.87 -31.49 -16.31
N HIS A 581 -16.58 -31.19 -16.45
CA HIS A 581 -15.79 -31.51 -17.64
C HIS A 581 -14.49 -32.31 -17.39
N HIS A 582 -14.17 -32.70 -16.15
CA HIS A 582 -12.93 -33.44 -15.84
C HIS A 582 -12.74 -34.76 -16.62
N SER A 583 -13.85 -35.37 -17.06
CA SER A 583 -13.86 -36.63 -17.82
C SER A 583 -13.57 -36.47 -19.32
N THR A 584 -13.68 -35.25 -19.85
CA THR A 584 -13.35 -34.93 -21.25
C THR A 584 -12.09 -34.06 -21.36
N LEU A 585 -11.82 -33.25 -20.35
CA LEU A 585 -10.72 -32.27 -20.35
C LEU A 585 -9.34 -32.90 -20.16
N PHE A 586 -9.22 -34.15 -19.69
CA PHE A 586 -7.92 -34.80 -19.46
C PHE A 586 -7.86 -36.18 -20.14
N CYS A 587 -6.77 -36.42 -20.88
CA CYS A 587 -6.44 -37.70 -21.49
C CYS A 587 -4.97 -38.05 -21.18
N PRO A 588 -4.67 -39.08 -20.34
CA PRO A 588 -5.62 -39.93 -19.62
C PRO A 588 -6.43 -39.16 -18.55
N PRO A 589 -7.51 -39.75 -18.01
CA PRO A 589 -8.25 -39.17 -16.89
C PRO A 589 -7.37 -38.89 -15.68
N LEU A 590 -7.78 -37.93 -14.84
CA LEU A 590 -7.05 -37.60 -13.61
C LEU A 590 -7.02 -38.78 -12.61
N PRO A 591 -6.01 -38.87 -11.73
CA PRO A 591 -5.94 -39.88 -10.66
C PRO A 591 -7.15 -39.85 -9.72
N ALA A 592 -7.45 -41.02 -9.13
CA ALA A 592 -8.67 -41.23 -8.35
C ALA A 592 -8.79 -40.34 -7.10
N ASN A 593 -7.68 -39.99 -6.43
CA ASN A 593 -7.69 -39.06 -5.29
C ASN A 593 -8.13 -37.65 -5.73
N LYS A 594 -7.52 -37.12 -6.80
CA LYS A 594 -7.86 -35.80 -7.36
C LYS A 594 -9.29 -35.77 -7.90
N LEU A 595 -9.77 -36.84 -8.54
CA LEU A 595 -11.18 -36.97 -8.95
C LEU A 595 -12.15 -36.98 -7.75
N HIS A 596 -11.81 -37.70 -6.69
CA HIS A 596 -12.61 -37.77 -5.46
C HIS A 596 -12.72 -36.39 -4.79
N SER A 597 -11.63 -35.65 -4.72
CA SER A 597 -11.62 -34.29 -4.15
C SER A 597 -12.33 -33.25 -5.04
N ILE A 598 -12.20 -33.34 -6.37
CA ILE A 598 -13.03 -32.55 -7.32
C ILE A 598 -14.53 -32.81 -7.07
N GLN A 599 -14.93 -34.05 -6.75
CA GLN A 599 -16.32 -34.38 -6.45
C GLN A 599 -16.75 -33.89 -5.06
N LYS A 600 -15.94 -34.12 -4.02
CA LYS A 600 -16.23 -33.75 -2.62
C LYS A 600 -16.33 -32.27 -2.35
N LEU A 601 -15.40 -31.46 -2.86
CA LEU A 601 -15.33 -30.03 -2.51
C LEU A 601 -16.60 -29.31 -2.96
N GLY A 602 -17.09 -28.39 -2.15
CA GLY A 602 -18.25 -27.57 -2.51
C GLY A 602 -17.93 -26.64 -3.67
N PHE A 603 -18.92 -26.38 -4.52
CA PHE A 603 -18.90 -25.29 -5.49
C PHE A 603 -20.34 -24.86 -5.74
N GLY A 604 -20.65 -23.59 -5.52
CA GLY A 604 -22.02 -23.11 -5.52
C GLY A 604 -22.18 -21.70 -6.07
N THR A 605 -23.42 -21.24 -6.06
CA THR A 605 -23.88 -20.09 -6.85
C THR A 605 -24.25 -18.92 -5.93
N CYS A 606 -23.68 -17.75 -6.20
CA CYS A 606 -24.06 -16.47 -5.60
C CYS A 606 -24.12 -15.37 -6.68
N ASN A 607 -25.25 -14.68 -6.77
CA ASN A 607 -25.54 -13.65 -7.77
C ASN A 607 -25.93 -12.31 -7.14
N LYS A 608 -25.73 -11.25 -7.92
CA LYS A 608 -26.14 -9.88 -7.62
C LYS A 608 -27.35 -9.49 -8.45
N ILE A 609 -28.32 -8.84 -7.80
CA ILE A 609 -29.49 -8.22 -8.43
C ILE A 609 -29.39 -6.71 -8.24
N PHE A 610 -29.05 -5.99 -9.31
CA PHE A 610 -29.01 -4.54 -9.33
C PHE A 610 -30.41 -4.00 -9.66
N VAL A 611 -30.91 -3.10 -8.82
CA VAL A 611 -32.28 -2.54 -8.87
C VAL A 611 -32.20 -1.02 -8.88
N GLU A 612 -32.40 -0.42 -10.05
CA GLU A 612 -32.45 1.04 -10.22
C GLU A 612 -33.88 1.54 -9.98
N PHE A 613 -34.02 2.67 -9.27
CA PHE A 613 -35.28 3.37 -9.02
C PHE A 613 -35.24 4.79 -9.59
N GLU A 614 -36.42 5.38 -9.80
CA GLU A 614 -36.56 6.77 -10.27
C GLU A 614 -36.35 7.81 -9.15
N SER A 615 -36.67 7.43 -7.92
CA SER A 615 -36.38 8.17 -6.69
C SER A 615 -35.99 7.17 -5.59
N PRO A 616 -35.19 7.57 -4.57
CA PRO A 616 -34.96 6.72 -3.42
C PRO A 616 -36.23 6.65 -2.58
N TRP A 617 -36.43 5.53 -1.90
CA TRP A 617 -37.50 5.32 -0.91
C TRP A 617 -36.96 4.92 0.47
N TRP A 618 -35.64 4.92 0.59
CA TRP A 618 -34.84 4.70 1.80
C TRP A 618 -34.20 6.03 2.23
N ASP A 619 -33.75 6.12 3.49
CA ASP A 619 -33.16 7.35 4.04
C ASP A 619 -31.83 7.72 3.34
N PRO A 620 -31.47 9.03 3.27
CA PRO A 620 -30.26 9.48 2.57
C PRO A 620 -28.96 8.82 3.06
N ASP A 621 -28.87 8.55 4.36
CA ASP A 621 -27.71 7.96 5.03
C ASP A 621 -27.83 6.42 5.18
N CYS A 622 -28.83 5.79 4.54
CA CYS A 622 -29.00 4.34 4.59
C CYS A 622 -28.01 3.65 3.64
N GLU A 623 -27.15 2.79 4.17
CA GLU A 623 -26.14 2.07 3.37
C GLU A 623 -26.50 0.59 3.13
N ILE A 624 -27.27 -0.03 4.04
CA ILE A 624 -27.79 -1.40 3.90
C ILE A 624 -29.23 -1.49 4.45
N ILE A 625 -30.13 -2.09 3.67
CA ILE A 625 -31.50 -2.43 4.03
C ILE A 625 -31.57 -3.95 4.27
N TYR A 626 -32.01 -4.39 5.44
CA TYR A 626 -32.17 -5.82 5.77
C TYR A 626 -33.63 -6.28 5.68
N LEU A 627 -33.84 -7.54 5.30
CA LEU A 627 -35.17 -8.11 5.00
C LEU A 627 -35.55 -9.20 6.01
N LEU A 628 -36.10 -8.79 7.15
CA LEU A 628 -36.51 -9.68 8.24
C LEU A 628 -37.95 -10.16 8.05
N TRP A 629 -38.16 -11.47 7.87
CA TRP A 629 -39.48 -12.06 7.71
C TRP A 629 -40.06 -12.51 9.06
N GLU A 630 -41.16 -11.89 9.51
CA GLU A 630 -41.76 -12.14 10.84
C GLU A 630 -42.33 -13.56 11.07
N ASP A 631 -42.48 -14.34 9.99
CA ASP A 631 -42.88 -15.74 10.01
C ASP A 631 -41.70 -16.74 10.09
N GLU A 632 -40.44 -16.28 9.95
CA GLU A 632 -39.23 -17.12 10.04
C GLU A 632 -38.70 -17.25 11.48
N LYS A 633 -39.56 -17.74 12.37
CA LYS A 633 -39.34 -17.75 13.83
C LYS A 633 -38.26 -18.74 14.29
N ASP A 634 -38.06 -19.81 13.54
CA ASP A 634 -36.97 -20.76 13.72
C ASP A 634 -35.81 -20.39 12.76
N PRO A 635 -34.55 -20.27 13.24
CA PRO A 635 -33.41 -19.88 12.41
C PRO A 635 -33.25 -20.75 11.15
N SER A 636 -33.48 -20.18 9.96
CA SER A 636 -33.40 -20.92 8.70
C SER A 636 -33.00 -20.08 7.49
N ASP A 637 -32.15 -20.68 6.67
CA ASP A 637 -31.64 -20.21 5.39
C ASP A 637 -32.27 -20.92 4.18
N GLN A 638 -33.13 -21.91 4.40
CA GLN A 638 -33.73 -22.74 3.35
C GLN A 638 -35.12 -22.24 2.92
N VAL A 639 -35.35 -22.11 1.61
CA VAL A 639 -36.68 -21.81 1.04
C VAL A 639 -37.38 -23.10 0.62
N SER A 640 -38.60 -23.33 1.13
CA SER A 640 -39.35 -24.57 0.94
C SER A 640 -39.90 -24.79 -0.47
N ASP A 641 -40.49 -23.75 -1.08
CA ASP A 641 -40.99 -23.77 -2.45
C ASP A 641 -40.31 -22.67 -3.26
N ILE A 642 -39.11 -22.98 -3.77
CA ILE A 642 -38.28 -22.06 -4.57
C ILE A 642 -39.09 -21.46 -5.74
N SER A 643 -39.96 -22.26 -6.38
CA SER A 643 -40.73 -21.82 -7.56
C SER A 643 -41.63 -20.61 -7.29
N LYS A 644 -42.07 -20.44 -6.04
CA LYS A 644 -42.93 -19.33 -5.58
C LYS A 644 -42.20 -18.34 -4.67
N LEU A 645 -41.22 -18.80 -3.90
CA LEU A 645 -40.69 -18.10 -2.73
C LEU A 645 -39.18 -17.76 -2.81
N TRP A 646 -38.51 -17.98 -3.95
CA TRP A 646 -37.05 -17.74 -4.10
C TRP A 646 -36.57 -16.37 -3.58
N ILE A 647 -37.37 -15.31 -3.71
CA ILE A 647 -37.07 -13.96 -3.17
C ILE A 647 -36.87 -13.94 -1.65
N ARG A 648 -37.40 -14.91 -0.90
CA ARG A 648 -37.20 -15.03 0.55
C ARG A 648 -35.76 -15.40 0.94
N LYS A 649 -34.95 -15.87 -0.01
CA LYS A 649 -33.51 -16.11 0.17
C LYS A 649 -32.71 -14.80 0.25
N MET A 650 -33.24 -13.70 -0.29
CA MET A 650 -32.59 -12.39 -0.22
C MET A 650 -32.61 -11.85 1.20
N ALA A 651 -31.42 -11.66 1.80
CA ALA A 651 -31.27 -11.15 3.16
C ALA A 651 -31.21 -9.62 3.25
N SER A 652 -30.68 -8.96 2.22
CA SER A 652 -30.46 -7.51 2.23
C SER A 652 -30.32 -6.91 0.83
N PHE A 653 -30.46 -5.59 0.79
CA PHE A 653 -30.02 -4.72 -0.30
C PHE A 653 -28.91 -3.78 0.23
N THR A 654 -27.74 -3.79 -0.41
CA THR A 654 -26.76 -2.71 -0.25
C THR A 654 -27.20 -1.50 -1.07
N VAL A 655 -27.21 -0.30 -0.49
CA VAL A 655 -27.43 0.94 -1.23
C VAL A 655 -26.13 1.31 -1.95
N LEU A 656 -26.19 1.58 -3.25
CA LEU A 656 -25.04 2.04 -4.02
C LEU A 656 -25.05 3.58 -4.10
N PRO A 657 -23.93 4.26 -3.79
CA PRO A 657 -23.81 5.71 -3.93
C PRO A 657 -24.19 6.19 -5.34
N PRO A 658 -24.87 7.35 -5.45
CA PRO A 658 -25.31 7.88 -6.74
C PRO A 658 -24.11 8.20 -7.63
N SER A 659 -24.13 7.70 -8.86
CA SER A 659 -23.20 8.14 -9.91
C SER A 659 -23.50 9.57 -10.35
N GLU A 660 -22.61 10.16 -11.17
CA GLU A 660 -22.76 11.47 -11.86
C GLU A 660 -24.08 11.67 -12.62
N ARG A 661 -24.92 10.63 -12.74
CA ARG A 661 -26.20 10.61 -13.46
C ARG A 661 -27.43 10.56 -12.53
N ASN A 662 -27.28 10.81 -11.23
CA ASN A 662 -28.36 10.71 -10.21
C ASN A 662 -29.12 9.38 -10.27
N SER A 663 -28.38 8.26 -10.28
CA SER A 663 -28.95 6.91 -10.33
C SER A 663 -29.15 6.33 -8.92
N HIS A 664 -30.39 6.16 -8.47
CA HIS A 664 -30.71 5.51 -7.20
C HIS A 664 -30.71 3.98 -7.39
N VAL A 665 -29.69 3.28 -6.89
CA VAL A 665 -29.51 1.84 -7.16
C VAL A 665 -29.30 1.04 -5.88
N LEU A 666 -30.02 -0.07 -5.76
CA LEU A 666 -29.79 -1.11 -4.75
C LEU A 666 -29.09 -2.32 -5.37
N CYS A 667 -28.17 -2.95 -4.64
CA CYS A 667 -27.56 -4.24 -4.96
C CYS A 667 -28.05 -5.29 -3.96
N GLY A 668 -29.02 -6.10 -4.36
CA GLY A 668 -29.44 -7.29 -3.62
C GLY A 668 -28.53 -8.47 -3.92
N TRP A 669 -28.41 -9.39 -2.99
CA TRP A 669 -27.60 -10.61 -3.14
C TRP A 669 -28.50 -11.85 -2.96
N ILE A 670 -28.20 -12.91 -3.70
CA ILE A 670 -28.91 -14.19 -3.61
C ILE A 670 -27.98 -15.35 -3.95
N ALA A 671 -27.95 -16.36 -3.09
CA ALA A 671 -27.17 -17.58 -3.28
C ALA A 671 -28.02 -18.85 -3.24
N GLY A 672 -27.40 -19.96 -3.63
CA GLY A 672 -27.98 -21.30 -3.63
C GLY A 672 -28.90 -21.60 -4.82
N HIS A 673 -29.66 -22.69 -4.71
CA HIS A 673 -30.64 -23.11 -5.72
C HIS A 673 -31.71 -22.04 -6.02
N GLU A 674 -32.00 -21.13 -5.09
CA GLU A 674 -32.87 -19.98 -5.31
C GLU A 674 -32.24 -18.96 -6.28
N SER A 675 -30.92 -18.83 -6.25
CA SER A 675 -30.12 -18.06 -7.21
C SER A 675 -30.12 -18.72 -8.58
N GLU A 676 -29.88 -20.05 -8.62
CA GLU A 676 -29.87 -20.84 -9.86
C GLU A 676 -31.23 -20.82 -10.57
N TYR A 677 -32.33 -20.92 -9.79
CA TYR A 677 -33.69 -20.74 -10.29
C TYR A 677 -33.93 -19.33 -10.84
N MET A 678 -33.48 -18.27 -10.13
CA MET A 678 -33.57 -16.89 -10.61
C MET A 678 -32.85 -16.69 -11.96
N GLU A 679 -31.75 -17.39 -12.23
CA GLU A 679 -31.08 -17.31 -13.54
C GLU A 679 -31.96 -17.83 -14.70
N THR A 680 -32.85 -18.80 -14.45
CA THR A 680 -33.77 -19.35 -15.47
C THR A 680 -34.92 -18.39 -15.84
N LEU A 681 -35.26 -17.45 -14.96
CA LEU A 681 -36.38 -16.53 -15.13
C LEU A 681 -36.08 -15.42 -16.15
N SER A 682 -37.11 -14.90 -16.81
CA SER A 682 -36.96 -13.67 -17.61
C SER A 682 -36.74 -12.44 -16.72
N GLY A 683 -36.07 -11.42 -17.26
CA GLY A 683 -35.88 -10.15 -16.56
C GLY A 683 -37.19 -9.43 -16.19
N GLN A 684 -38.32 -9.78 -16.82
CA GLN A 684 -39.65 -9.27 -16.45
C GLN A 684 -40.22 -9.99 -15.23
N GLU A 685 -40.00 -11.31 -15.11
CA GLU A 685 -40.43 -12.09 -13.95
C GLU A 685 -39.61 -11.75 -12.70
N VAL A 686 -38.28 -11.66 -12.83
CA VAL A 686 -37.40 -11.16 -11.77
C VAL A 686 -37.84 -9.75 -11.35
N ARG A 687 -38.10 -8.86 -12.31
CA ARG A 687 -38.62 -7.51 -12.01
C ARG A 687 -39.93 -7.54 -11.25
N ARG A 688 -40.87 -8.40 -11.61
CA ARG A 688 -42.16 -8.56 -10.91
C ARG A 688 -41.93 -8.98 -9.45
N SER A 689 -41.17 -10.05 -9.21
CA SER A 689 -40.93 -10.56 -7.86
C SER A 689 -40.13 -9.60 -6.98
N ILE A 690 -39.16 -8.86 -7.54
CA ILE A 690 -38.44 -7.80 -6.81
C ILE A 690 -39.36 -6.59 -6.51
N THR A 691 -40.29 -6.26 -7.42
CA THR A 691 -41.31 -5.22 -7.17
C THR A 691 -42.24 -5.64 -6.03
N GLU A 692 -42.68 -6.90 -6.02
CA GLU A 692 -43.52 -7.50 -4.99
C GLU A 692 -42.81 -7.56 -3.63
N LEU A 693 -41.54 -7.95 -3.59
CA LEU A 693 -40.67 -7.93 -2.41
C LEU A 693 -40.60 -6.52 -1.80
N VAL A 694 -40.22 -5.51 -2.59
CA VAL A 694 -40.06 -4.13 -2.12
C VAL A 694 -41.40 -3.55 -1.64
N ARG A 695 -42.51 -3.80 -2.35
CA ARG A 695 -43.85 -3.35 -1.91
C ARG A 695 -44.31 -4.03 -0.62
N THR A 696 -43.92 -5.28 -0.40
CA THR A 696 -44.21 -6.02 0.84
C THR A 696 -43.50 -5.37 2.03
N PHE A 697 -42.19 -5.13 1.92
CA PHE A 697 -41.39 -4.56 3.03
C PHE A 697 -41.61 -3.06 3.27
N THR A 698 -42.06 -2.30 2.26
CA THR A 698 -42.34 -0.85 2.41
C THR A 698 -43.81 -0.52 2.68
N GLY A 699 -44.72 -1.47 2.48
CA GLY A 699 -46.17 -1.24 2.49
C GLY A 699 -46.68 -0.29 1.39
N ASN A 700 -45.82 0.21 0.50
CA ASN A 700 -46.16 1.27 -0.46
C ASN A 700 -46.32 0.71 -1.89
N PRO A 701 -47.55 0.63 -2.43
CA PRO A 701 -47.82 0.01 -3.73
C PRO A 701 -47.36 0.83 -4.94
N THR A 702 -46.91 2.09 -4.78
CA THR A 702 -46.42 2.89 -5.92
C THR A 702 -44.98 2.57 -6.29
N ILE A 703 -44.16 2.10 -5.32
CA ILE A 703 -42.75 1.84 -5.52
C ILE A 703 -42.57 0.75 -6.59
N THR A 704 -41.78 1.08 -7.61
CA THR A 704 -41.56 0.25 -8.79
C THR A 704 -40.13 0.47 -9.29
N PRO A 705 -39.30 -0.59 -9.46
CA PRO A 705 -37.99 -0.46 -10.08
C PRO A 705 -38.08 0.14 -11.49
N ARG A 706 -37.16 1.05 -11.82
CA ARG A 706 -36.96 1.60 -13.17
C ARG A 706 -36.31 0.56 -14.07
N ARG A 707 -35.21 -0.06 -13.63
CA ARG A 707 -34.42 -1.06 -14.37
C ARG A 707 -33.86 -2.11 -13.42
N ILE A 708 -33.77 -3.37 -13.86
CA ILE A 708 -33.14 -4.46 -13.12
C ILE A 708 -32.10 -5.15 -14.00
N SER A 709 -30.99 -5.58 -13.40
CA SER A 709 -29.94 -6.38 -14.04
C SER A 709 -29.43 -7.43 -13.06
N CYS A 710 -29.12 -8.64 -13.53
CA CYS A 710 -28.67 -9.75 -12.70
C CYS A 710 -27.36 -10.32 -13.24
N SER A 711 -26.45 -10.75 -12.35
CA SER A 711 -25.43 -11.72 -12.75
C SER A 711 -26.06 -13.10 -12.98
N ARG A 712 -25.35 -13.95 -13.73
CA ARG A 712 -25.74 -15.34 -13.99
C ARG A 712 -24.46 -16.18 -14.06
N TRP A 713 -24.02 -16.71 -12.92
CA TRP A 713 -22.76 -17.47 -12.80
C TRP A 713 -22.96 -18.97 -12.97
N PHE A 714 -24.15 -19.52 -12.68
CA PHE A 714 -24.43 -20.95 -12.86
C PHE A 714 -24.57 -21.32 -14.34
N HIS A 715 -25.27 -20.49 -15.11
CA HIS A 715 -25.43 -20.65 -16.56
C HIS A 715 -24.28 -20.03 -17.38
N ASP A 716 -23.27 -19.41 -16.75
CA ASP A 716 -22.03 -19.04 -17.46
C ASP A 716 -21.27 -20.34 -17.79
N PRO A 717 -21.10 -20.70 -19.08
CA PRO A 717 -20.57 -21.99 -19.47
C PRO A 717 -19.12 -22.20 -19.04
N TRP A 718 -18.39 -21.13 -18.70
CA TRP A 718 -16.97 -21.16 -18.34
C TRP A 718 -16.71 -21.16 -16.83
N THR A 719 -17.72 -20.84 -15.99
CA THR A 719 -17.58 -20.89 -14.53
C THR A 719 -18.46 -21.96 -13.88
N CYS A 720 -19.68 -22.19 -14.38
CA CYS A 720 -20.63 -23.19 -13.87
C CYS A 720 -20.82 -23.08 -12.34
N GLY A 721 -21.09 -21.86 -11.87
CA GLY A 721 -21.18 -21.45 -10.46
C GLY A 721 -20.22 -20.29 -10.14
N SER A 722 -20.21 -19.85 -8.88
CA SER A 722 -19.44 -18.69 -8.41
C SER A 722 -18.08 -19.10 -7.83
N TYR A 723 -18.02 -19.86 -6.73
CA TYR A 723 -16.77 -20.26 -6.08
C TYR A 723 -16.95 -21.47 -5.13
N SER A 724 -15.84 -21.95 -4.56
CA SER A 724 -15.79 -23.17 -3.76
C SER A 724 -16.28 -22.98 -2.31
N HIS A 725 -16.41 -24.07 -1.57
CA HIS A 725 -16.52 -24.07 -0.11
C HIS A 725 -16.14 -25.45 0.45
N ALA A 726 -15.81 -25.53 1.73
CA ALA A 726 -15.73 -26.81 2.42
C ALA A 726 -17.15 -27.38 2.60
N ALA A 727 -17.52 -28.34 1.76
CA ALA A 727 -18.78 -29.06 1.89
C ALA A 727 -18.66 -30.19 2.93
N VAL A 728 -19.76 -30.57 3.59
CA VAL A 728 -19.78 -31.61 4.64
C VAL A 728 -19.04 -32.88 4.18
N GLY A 729 -18.02 -33.29 4.93
CA GLY A 729 -17.22 -34.48 4.64
C GLY A 729 -16.12 -34.29 3.58
N SER A 730 -15.92 -33.08 3.06
CA SER A 730 -14.65 -32.65 2.48
C SER A 730 -13.64 -32.27 3.60
N SER A 731 -12.37 -32.18 3.26
CA SER A 731 -11.28 -32.04 4.23
C SER A 731 -10.17 -31.11 3.71
N ALA A 732 -9.25 -30.67 4.58
CA ALA A 732 -8.05 -29.96 4.14
C ALA A 732 -7.24 -30.78 3.11
N GLN A 733 -7.19 -32.10 3.29
CA GLN A 733 -6.57 -33.04 2.34
C GLN A 733 -7.21 -32.97 0.95
N ASP A 734 -8.50 -32.64 0.83
CA ASP A 734 -9.16 -32.48 -0.47
C ASP A 734 -8.68 -31.21 -1.21
N LEU A 735 -8.33 -30.14 -0.49
CA LEU A 735 -7.72 -28.94 -1.09
C LEU A 735 -6.23 -29.14 -1.42
N GLU A 736 -5.51 -29.95 -0.64
CA GLU A 736 -4.15 -30.40 -0.98
C GLU A 736 -4.15 -31.30 -2.22
N ASN A 737 -5.04 -32.31 -2.28
CA ASN A 737 -5.24 -33.16 -3.46
C ASN A 737 -5.56 -32.34 -4.73
N MET A 738 -6.17 -31.16 -4.59
CA MET A 738 -6.35 -30.23 -5.71
C MET A 738 -5.03 -29.58 -6.15
N MET A 739 -4.17 -29.14 -5.21
CA MET A 739 -2.89 -28.48 -5.51
C MET A 739 -1.80 -29.42 -6.05
N GLU A 740 -1.87 -30.73 -5.79
CA GLU A 740 -0.87 -31.70 -6.24
C GLU A 740 -0.60 -31.61 -7.76
N PRO A 741 0.65 -31.43 -8.23
CA PRO A 741 0.99 -31.55 -9.64
C PRO A 741 1.09 -33.02 -10.07
N LEU A 742 0.91 -33.28 -11.37
CA LEU A 742 0.99 -34.60 -11.98
C LEU A 742 2.17 -34.69 -12.97
N PRO A 743 2.88 -35.82 -13.07
CA PRO A 743 2.75 -37.02 -12.24
C PRO A 743 3.19 -36.80 -10.78
N LEU A 744 2.71 -37.67 -9.88
CA LEU A 744 3.01 -37.59 -8.44
C LEU A 744 4.48 -37.94 -8.14
N LYS A 745 5.03 -37.33 -7.08
CA LYS A 745 6.45 -37.40 -6.67
C LYS A 745 6.99 -38.80 -6.32
N GLY A 746 6.19 -39.86 -6.39
CA GLY A 746 6.61 -41.26 -6.19
C GLY A 746 7.08 -41.98 -7.47
N SER A 747 6.84 -41.41 -8.65
CA SER A 747 7.25 -42.00 -9.93
C SER A 747 8.67 -41.55 -10.33
N GLN A 748 9.50 -42.48 -10.83
CA GLN A 748 10.92 -42.22 -11.09
C GLN A 748 11.14 -41.16 -12.18
N SER A 749 11.94 -40.14 -11.86
CA SER A 749 12.65 -39.20 -12.76
C SER A 749 11.85 -38.49 -13.88
N GLN A 750 10.52 -38.50 -13.87
CA GLN A 750 9.71 -37.75 -14.85
C GLN A 750 9.56 -36.26 -14.47
N PRO A 751 9.59 -35.35 -15.45
CA PRO A 751 9.24 -33.94 -15.22
C PRO A 751 7.73 -33.78 -14.96
N LEU A 752 7.37 -32.77 -14.17
CA LEU A 752 5.96 -32.41 -13.98
C LEU A 752 5.32 -32.02 -15.31
N GLN A 753 4.07 -32.41 -15.53
CA GLN A 753 3.32 -32.16 -16.76
C GLN A 753 2.08 -31.28 -16.53
N VAL A 754 1.21 -31.65 -15.59
CA VAL A 754 -0.06 -30.96 -15.33
C VAL A 754 -0.05 -30.39 -13.92
N LEU A 755 -0.06 -29.06 -13.80
CA LEU A 755 -0.10 -28.32 -12.54
C LEU A 755 -1.45 -27.63 -12.38
N PHE A 756 -1.87 -27.38 -11.13
CA PHE A 756 -3.17 -26.78 -10.80
C PHE A 756 -2.96 -25.53 -9.95
N ALA A 757 -3.71 -24.45 -10.23
CA ALA A 757 -3.66 -23.23 -9.43
C ALA A 757 -4.98 -22.45 -9.50
N GLY A 758 -5.43 -21.91 -8.37
CA GLY A 758 -6.61 -21.04 -8.30
C GLY A 758 -7.22 -21.01 -6.90
N GLU A 759 -8.39 -20.40 -6.75
CA GLU A 759 -9.05 -20.31 -5.43
C GLU A 759 -9.38 -21.69 -4.83
N ALA A 760 -9.67 -22.69 -5.66
CA ALA A 760 -9.95 -24.07 -5.21
C ALA A 760 -8.68 -24.91 -4.97
N THR A 761 -7.48 -24.30 -4.89
CA THR A 761 -6.20 -24.99 -4.63
C THR A 761 -5.44 -24.40 -3.43
N HIS A 762 -6.09 -23.64 -2.55
CA HIS A 762 -5.46 -23.04 -1.38
C HIS A 762 -6.19 -23.42 -0.08
N PRO A 763 -5.58 -24.18 0.85
CA PRO A 763 -6.29 -24.76 2.01
C PRO A 763 -6.93 -23.74 2.96
N TYR A 764 -6.30 -22.58 3.16
CA TYR A 764 -6.74 -21.59 4.16
C TYR A 764 -7.42 -20.31 3.62
N HIS A 765 -7.46 -20.11 2.30
CA HIS A 765 -7.91 -18.85 1.66
C HIS A 765 -8.75 -19.15 0.40
N TYR A 766 -9.41 -20.30 0.36
CA TYR A 766 -10.23 -20.73 -0.77
C TYR A 766 -11.34 -19.71 -1.11
N SER A 767 -11.86 -19.76 -2.33
CA SER A 767 -12.88 -18.82 -2.85
C SER A 767 -12.50 -17.34 -2.97
N THR A 768 -11.31 -16.93 -2.53
CA THR A 768 -10.91 -15.52 -2.54
C THR A 768 -9.97 -15.15 -3.69
N VAL A 769 -9.93 -13.85 -4.02
CA VAL A 769 -8.95 -13.27 -4.95
C VAL A 769 -7.52 -13.34 -4.40
N HIS A 770 -7.35 -13.28 -3.07
CA HIS A 770 -6.04 -13.32 -2.44
C HIS A 770 -5.50 -14.75 -2.29
N GLY A 771 -6.33 -15.77 -2.06
CA GLY A 771 -5.92 -17.18 -2.15
C GLY A 771 -5.49 -17.59 -3.56
N ALA A 772 -5.93 -16.87 -4.58
CA ALA A 772 -5.47 -16.98 -5.97
C ALA A 772 -4.23 -16.09 -6.31
N LEU A 773 -3.62 -15.44 -5.30
CA LEU A 773 -2.49 -14.50 -5.43
C LEU A 773 -1.34 -14.80 -4.46
N LEU A 774 -1.65 -15.27 -3.26
CA LEU A 774 -0.71 -15.44 -2.15
C LEU A 774 0.04 -16.77 -2.24
N SER A 775 1.37 -16.65 -2.25
CA SER A 775 2.31 -17.69 -1.85
C SER A 775 3.34 -17.03 -0.94
N ASP A 776 3.05 -17.03 0.36
CA ASP A 776 3.91 -16.69 1.50
C ASP A 776 4.53 -15.28 1.62
N SER A 777 4.32 -14.67 2.79
CA SER A 777 5.15 -13.57 3.30
C SER A 777 6.41 -14.15 3.96
N ILE A 778 7.49 -14.23 3.19
CA ILE A 778 8.77 -14.84 3.63
C ILE A 778 9.48 -13.95 4.68
N VAL A 779 9.80 -14.54 5.83
CA VAL A 779 10.75 -14.03 6.83
C VAL A 779 12.03 -14.87 6.78
N GLU A 780 13.19 -14.20 6.86
CA GLU A 780 14.51 -14.83 6.70
C GLU A 780 15.04 -15.34 8.04
N ILE A 781 14.97 -16.64 8.28
CA ILE A 781 15.39 -17.26 9.56
C ILE A 781 16.93 -17.26 9.71
N GLY A 782 17.67 -17.28 8.60
CA GLY A 782 19.14 -17.32 8.56
C GLY A 782 19.82 -15.94 8.58
N ALA A 783 20.90 -15.80 7.82
CA ALA A 783 21.64 -14.54 7.70
C ALA A 783 20.70 -13.40 7.27
N ASN A 784 20.73 -12.27 7.99
CA ASN A 784 19.72 -11.23 7.82
C ASN A 784 20.18 -10.06 6.94
N TRP A 785 21.49 -9.78 6.90
CA TRP A 785 22.06 -8.54 6.37
C TRP A 785 23.22 -8.78 5.42
N ILE A 786 23.28 -8.00 4.35
CA ILE A 786 24.52 -7.74 3.63
C ILE A 786 25.23 -6.61 4.39
N HIS A 787 26.24 -6.96 5.18
CA HIS A 787 27.05 -6.00 5.93
C HIS A 787 27.88 -5.12 5.00
N GLY A 788 27.74 -3.79 5.10
CA GLY A 788 28.43 -2.84 4.24
C GLY A 788 28.15 -3.05 2.73
N PRO A 789 26.93 -2.71 2.24
CA PRO A 789 26.58 -2.83 0.82
C PRO A 789 27.33 -1.81 -0.04
N CYS A 790 28.52 -2.19 -0.47
CA CYS A 790 29.39 -1.45 -1.37
C CYS A 790 30.04 -2.40 -2.40
N LYS A 791 30.78 -1.83 -3.37
CA LYS A 791 31.44 -2.59 -4.44
C LYS A 791 32.58 -3.51 -3.96
N GLU A 792 33.05 -3.33 -2.74
CA GLU A 792 34.06 -4.18 -2.10
C GLU A 792 33.44 -5.45 -1.49
N ASN A 793 32.11 -5.46 -1.28
CA ASN A 793 31.37 -6.63 -0.84
C ASN A 793 30.90 -7.48 -2.05
N PRO A 794 31.45 -8.68 -2.29
CA PRO A 794 31.05 -9.50 -3.43
C PRO A 794 29.60 -10.00 -3.35
N VAL A 795 29.04 -10.17 -2.14
CA VAL A 795 27.63 -10.55 -1.95
C VAL A 795 26.69 -9.42 -2.38
N PHE A 796 27.06 -8.15 -2.13
CA PHE A 796 26.36 -6.99 -2.68
C PHE A 796 26.41 -6.97 -4.20
N CYS A 797 27.60 -7.15 -4.79
CA CYS A 797 27.78 -7.16 -6.25
C CYS A 797 26.96 -8.26 -6.94
N LEU A 798 26.94 -9.48 -6.40
CA LEU A 798 26.10 -10.57 -6.91
C LEU A 798 24.60 -10.27 -6.72
N ALA A 799 24.19 -9.78 -5.56
CA ALA A 799 22.79 -9.41 -5.32
C ALA A 799 22.33 -8.27 -6.25
N GLN A 800 23.20 -7.32 -6.57
CA GLN A 800 22.96 -6.28 -7.58
C GLN A 800 22.84 -6.88 -8.98
N GLN A 801 23.75 -7.77 -9.37
CA GLN A 801 23.75 -8.46 -10.67
C GLN A 801 22.47 -9.29 -10.90
N TYR A 802 21.99 -9.98 -9.87
CA TYR A 802 20.75 -10.77 -9.93
C TYR A 802 19.47 -9.93 -9.68
N GLY A 803 19.57 -8.61 -9.47
CA GLY A 803 18.43 -7.74 -9.25
C GLY A 803 17.68 -7.96 -7.93
N LEU A 804 18.37 -8.47 -6.90
CA LEU A 804 17.81 -8.92 -5.62
C LEU A 804 17.79 -7.83 -4.53
N LEU A 805 18.11 -6.58 -4.85
CA LEU A 805 18.29 -5.49 -3.88
C LEU A 805 17.19 -4.42 -3.97
N GLY A 806 16.83 -3.85 -2.82
CA GLY A 806 15.96 -2.67 -2.76
C GLY A 806 16.66 -1.40 -3.27
N PRO A 807 15.92 -0.40 -3.78
CA PRO A 807 16.51 0.78 -4.43
C PRO A 807 17.38 1.63 -3.48
N GLU A 808 17.07 1.67 -2.19
CA GLU A 808 17.83 2.42 -1.18
C GLU A 808 19.26 1.87 -0.99
N ALA A 809 19.46 0.56 -1.13
CA ALA A 809 20.78 -0.09 -1.09
C ALA A 809 21.64 0.25 -2.32
N LEU A 810 21.00 0.67 -3.42
CA LEU A 810 21.67 1.00 -4.68
C LEU A 810 22.07 2.49 -4.78
N THR A 811 21.77 3.30 -3.75
CA THR A 811 22.12 4.73 -3.74
C THR A 811 23.63 4.94 -3.46
N PRO A 812 24.31 5.86 -4.20
CA PRO A 812 25.70 6.21 -3.92
C PRO A 812 25.92 6.76 -2.50
N GLU A 813 24.94 7.49 -1.98
CA GLU A 813 24.96 8.09 -0.63
C GLU A 813 25.03 6.99 0.43
N ASN A 814 24.22 5.92 0.29
CA ASN A 814 24.29 4.76 1.17
C ASN A 814 25.65 4.06 1.03
N GLN A 815 26.07 3.69 -0.19
CA GLN A 815 27.34 3.00 -0.47
C GLN A 815 28.60 3.72 0.05
N ALA A 816 28.54 5.05 0.24
CA ALA A 816 29.62 5.87 0.76
C ALA A 816 29.53 6.18 2.27
N THR A 817 28.49 5.71 2.96
CA THR A 817 28.30 5.96 4.40
C THR A 817 29.01 4.90 5.23
N ASP A 818 30.06 5.30 5.96
CA ASP A 818 30.66 4.48 7.02
C ASP A 818 29.98 4.76 8.37
N VAL A 819 29.41 3.72 8.99
CA VAL A 819 28.80 3.76 10.33
C VAL A 819 29.48 2.83 11.33
N GLY A 820 30.64 2.25 10.99
CA GLY A 820 31.31 1.28 11.88
C GLY A 820 30.50 -0.01 12.13
N GLY A 821 29.54 -0.35 11.27
CA GLY A 821 28.79 -1.61 11.28
C GLY A 821 27.33 -1.57 11.72
N HIS A 822 26.83 -0.48 12.34
CA HIS A 822 25.43 -0.39 12.80
C HIS A 822 24.73 0.91 12.40
N PRO A 823 23.53 0.87 11.77
CA PRO A 823 22.76 2.07 11.47
C PRO A 823 22.27 2.80 12.75
N PRO A 824 22.12 4.13 12.73
CA PRO A 824 21.52 4.89 13.82
C PRO A 824 20.00 4.69 13.86
N TRP A 825 19.55 3.60 14.49
CA TRP A 825 18.14 3.24 14.67
C TRP A 825 17.41 4.17 15.63
N VAL A 826 16.11 4.40 15.38
CA VAL A 826 15.20 5.07 16.33
C VAL A 826 14.79 4.09 17.45
N PRO A 827 15.14 4.32 18.73
CA PRO A 827 14.93 3.35 19.79
C PRO A 827 13.71 3.65 20.67
N ASN A 828 12.93 2.62 20.99
CA ASN A 828 12.11 2.60 22.20
C ASN A 828 12.88 1.85 23.30
N ILE A 829 13.09 2.46 24.46
CA ILE A 829 13.75 1.81 25.60
C ILE A 829 12.72 1.55 26.69
N PHE A 830 12.63 0.31 27.16
CA PHE A 830 11.80 -0.08 28.30
C PHE A 830 12.64 -0.67 29.43
N SER A 831 12.22 -0.44 30.66
CA SER A 831 12.85 -0.98 31.85
C SER A 831 11.98 -2.07 32.50
N SER A 832 12.61 -3.01 33.20
CA SER A 832 11.93 -4.21 33.72
C SER A 832 10.87 -3.95 34.82
N SER A 833 10.74 -2.70 35.29
CA SER A 833 9.66 -2.20 36.15
C SER A 833 8.44 -1.68 35.38
N GLY A 834 8.38 -1.86 34.06
CA GLY A 834 7.22 -1.49 33.24
C GLY A 834 7.22 -0.03 32.78
N ARG A 835 8.40 0.59 32.64
CA ARG A 835 8.56 2.02 32.35
C ARG A 835 9.27 2.21 31.02
N LYS A 836 8.76 3.10 30.17
CA LYS A 836 9.52 3.61 29.01
C LYS A 836 10.53 4.64 29.51
N LEU A 837 11.80 4.53 29.10
CA LEU A 837 12.89 5.43 29.48
C LEU A 837 13.14 6.47 28.38
N ASN A 838 13.66 7.65 28.75
CA ASN A 838 14.10 8.62 27.76
C ASN A 838 15.50 8.24 27.25
N PRO A 839 15.82 8.47 25.96
CA PRO A 839 17.18 8.24 25.45
C PRO A 839 18.25 9.03 26.22
N GLU A 840 17.94 10.28 26.60
CA GLU A 840 18.84 11.16 27.36
C GLU A 840 19.24 10.58 28.73
N ASP A 841 18.35 9.80 29.36
CA ASP A 841 18.62 9.15 30.65
C ASP A 841 19.67 8.03 30.53
N ILE A 842 19.93 7.51 29.31
CA ILE A 842 20.82 6.35 29.08
C ILE A 842 22.03 6.64 28.17
N SER A 843 22.04 7.77 27.45
CA SER A 843 23.16 8.16 26.57
C SER A 843 24.54 8.05 27.23
N PRO A 844 24.77 8.45 28.50
CA PRO A 844 26.10 8.37 29.11
C PRO A 844 26.65 6.94 29.21
N ALA A 845 25.80 5.93 29.42
CA ALA A 845 26.19 4.52 29.40
C ALA A 845 26.44 4.02 27.97
N LEU A 846 25.63 4.42 26.99
CA LEU A 846 25.82 4.06 25.59
C LEU A 846 27.14 4.63 25.04
N GLU A 847 27.42 5.92 25.32
CA GLU A 847 28.66 6.60 24.95
C GLU A 847 29.87 5.94 25.60
N MET A 848 29.82 5.62 26.91
CA MET A 848 30.89 4.91 27.60
C MET A 848 31.11 3.49 27.03
N PHE A 849 30.04 2.77 26.68
CA PHE A 849 30.17 1.43 26.11
C PHE A 849 30.81 1.47 24.70
N ALA A 850 30.41 2.44 23.88
CA ALA A 850 30.99 2.66 22.54
C ALA A 850 32.46 3.11 22.61
N GLU A 851 32.84 3.96 23.56
CA GLU A 851 34.26 4.28 23.85
C GLU A 851 35.06 2.99 24.10
N LEU A 852 34.54 2.10 24.95
CA LEU A 852 35.24 0.90 25.38
C LEU A 852 35.33 -0.20 24.31
N LEU A 853 34.32 -0.35 23.46
CA LEU A 853 34.42 -1.23 22.28
C LEU A 853 35.46 -0.72 21.28
N ASN A 854 35.47 0.60 21.02
CA ASN A 854 36.47 1.22 20.15
C ASN A 854 37.89 1.18 20.74
N GLU A 855 38.05 1.13 22.06
CA GLU A 855 39.35 0.85 22.71
C GLU A 855 39.71 -0.65 22.64
N SER A 856 38.73 -1.54 22.78
CA SER A 856 38.93 -3.01 22.72
C SER A 856 39.55 -3.44 21.39
N SER A 857 39.16 -2.83 20.28
CA SER A 857 39.70 -3.16 18.95
C SER A 857 41.14 -2.67 18.73
N GLN A 858 41.67 -1.75 19.54
CA GLN A 858 43.01 -1.19 19.35
C GLN A 858 44.13 -2.09 19.87
N PHE A 859 43.84 -3.03 20.79
CA PHE A 859 44.87 -3.89 21.42
C PHE A 859 45.62 -4.79 20.43
N GLN A 860 45.01 -5.13 19.28
CA GLN A 860 45.65 -5.84 18.17
C GLN A 860 46.95 -5.15 17.70
N SER A 861 47.00 -3.81 17.77
CA SER A 861 48.15 -3.01 17.32
C SER A 861 49.18 -2.66 18.41
N GLN A 862 48.84 -2.83 19.70
CA GLN A 862 49.61 -2.24 20.81
C GLN A 862 50.58 -3.21 21.50
N GLY A 863 50.53 -4.51 21.19
CA GLY A 863 51.57 -5.46 21.62
C GLY A 863 51.46 -5.95 23.07
N GLY A 864 50.24 -6.20 23.56
CA GLY A 864 50.00 -6.84 24.85
C GLY A 864 48.57 -6.58 25.34
N GLU A 865 47.83 -7.63 25.69
CA GLU A 865 46.46 -7.51 26.20
C GLU A 865 46.44 -7.42 27.74
N PRO A 866 45.90 -6.34 28.35
CA PRO A 866 45.85 -6.18 29.81
C PRO A 866 44.76 -7.05 30.49
N TRP A 867 43.81 -7.57 29.72
CA TRP A 867 42.84 -8.60 30.13
C TRP A 867 42.76 -9.68 29.05
N ALA A 868 42.42 -10.91 29.42
CA ALA A 868 42.36 -12.04 28.48
C ALA A 868 41.10 -12.01 27.58
N SER A 869 40.14 -11.11 27.83
CA SER A 869 38.90 -11.02 27.07
C SER A 869 38.20 -9.67 27.17
N VAL A 870 37.38 -9.36 26.16
CA VAL A 870 36.63 -8.11 26.01
C VAL A 870 35.69 -7.88 27.21
N GLY A 871 34.96 -8.92 27.63
CA GLY A 871 34.04 -8.85 28.78
C GLY A 871 34.74 -8.55 30.12
N GLN A 872 36.00 -8.96 30.28
CA GLN A 872 36.80 -8.64 31.46
C GLN A 872 37.32 -7.20 31.43
N PHE A 873 37.76 -6.73 30.27
CA PHE A 873 38.18 -5.33 30.08
C PHE A 873 37.01 -4.36 30.31
N ILE A 874 35.90 -4.53 29.59
CA ILE A 874 34.75 -3.61 29.68
C ILE A 874 34.23 -3.52 31.12
N ARG A 875 34.04 -4.64 31.82
CA ARG A 875 33.55 -4.60 33.22
C ARG A 875 34.54 -3.92 34.18
N SER A 876 35.84 -4.20 34.04
CA SER A 876 36.88 -3.56 34.87
C SER A 876 36.92 -2.04 34.64
N GLU A 877 36.86 -1.63 33.38
CA GLU A 877 37.04 -0.23 32.99
C GLU A 877 35.75 0.59 33.14
N VAL A 878 34.56 0.00 32.98
CA VAL A 878 33.30 0.64 33.43
C VAL A 878 33.30 0.84 34.93
N GLN A 879 33.73 -0.14 35.74
CA GLN A 879 33.79 0.05 37.20
C GLN A 879 34.74 1.20 37.59
N ARG A 880 35.87 1.35 36.88
CA ARG A 880 36.79 2.48 37.03
C ARG A 880 36.15 3.80 36.58
N ARG A 881 35.70 3.89 35.32
CA ARG A 881 35.12 5.11 34.73
C ARG A 881 33.83 5.55 35.39
N ALA A 882 32.98 4.66 35.88
CA ALA A 882 31.79 5.01 36.66
C ALA A 882 32.16 5.66 38.00
N THR A 883 33.28 5.27 38.61
CA THR A 883 33.78 5.89 39.85
C THR A 883 34.30 7.32 39.62
N GLU A 884 34.70 7.63 38.38
CA GLU A 884 35.30 8.93 37.98
C GLU A 884 34.32 9.86 37.26
N LYS A 885 33.63 9.40 36.20
CA LYS A 885 32.67 10.15 35.38
C LYS A 885 31.26 10.24 36.02
N TRP A 886 30.88 9.31 36.90
CA TRP A 886 29.54 9.24 37.51
C TRP A 886 29.56 9.39 39.05
N ASN A 887 30.61 10.00 39.59
CA ASN A 887 30.75 10.32 41.01
C ASN A 887 29.61 11.22 41.55
N ASP A 888 29.20 12.22 40.77
CA ASP A 888 28.31 13.32 41.20
C ASP A 888 26.82 13.12 40.84
N ILE A 889 26.46 12.08 40.08
CA ILE A 889 25.05 11.72 39.81
C ILE A 889 24.46 10.87 40.94
N ASP A 890 23.13 10.92 41.11
CA ASP A 890 22.45 10.17 42.19
C ASP A 890 22.54 8.65 42.01
N ALA A 891 22.27 7.92 43.09
CA ALA A 891 22.41 6.46 43.14
C ALA A 891 21.46 5.71 42.19
N ASN A 892 20.25 6.22 41.93
CA ASN A 892 19.28 5.56 41.05
C ASN A 892 19.66 5.76 39.59
N THR A 893 20.04 6.97 39.19
CA THR A 893 20.56 7.23 37.83
C THR A 893 21.84 6.44 37.57
N ARG A 894 22.75 6.38 38.56
CA ARG A 894 23.98 5.58 38.46
C ARG A 894 23.70 4.08 38.31
N PHE A 895 22.74 3.55 39.06
CA PHE A 895 22.28 2.16 38.92
C PHE A 895 21.66 1.91 37.54
N LEU A 896 20.85 2.85 37.03
CA LEU A 896 20.30 2.75 35.68
C LEU A 896 21.39 2.72 34.60
N GLN A 897 22.43 3.55 34.68
CA GLN A 897 23.57 3.47 33.76
C GLN A 897 24.25 2.09 33.81
N TRP A 898 24.38 1.47 35.00
CA TRP A 898 24.92 0.11 35.15
C TRP A 898 24.02 -0.95 34.49
N CYS A 899 22.70 -0.86 34.67
CA CYS A 899 21.73 -1.74 33.99
C CYS A 899 21.79 -1.60 32.45
N VAL A 900 22.01 -0.39 31.94
CA VAL A 900 22.19 -0.15 30.49
C VAL A 900 23.48 -0.81 30.00
N VAL A 901 24.61 -0.67 30.70
CA VAL A 901 25.86 -1.38 30.35
C VAL A 901 25.67 -2.90 30.38
N SER A 902 25.00 -3.45 31.41
CA SER A 902 24.65 -4.88 31.48
C SER A 902 23.85 -5.34 30.25
N SER A 903 22.92 -4.50 29.81
CA SER A 903 22.10 -4.76 28.62
C SER A 903 22.91 -4.66 27.31
N MET A 904 23.87 -3.74 27.22
CA MET A 904 24.73 -3.59 26.04
C MET A 904 25.75 -4.73 25.88
N LEU A 905 26.24 -5.33 26.96
CA LEU A 905 27.05 -6.57 26.86
C LEU A 905 26.27 -7.69 26.16
N LYS A 906 24.95 -7.79 26.40
CA LYS A 906 24.06 -8.79 25.79
C LYS A 906 23.77 -8.50 24.30
N VAL A 907 23.73 -7.22 23.91
CA VAL A 907 23.74 -6.80 22.49
C VAL A 907 25.01 -7.32 21.83
N GLU A 908 26.17 -7.04 22.42
CA GLU A 908 27.47 -7.36 21.86
C GLU A 908 27.73 -8.89 21.78
N CYS A 909 27.20 -9.68 22.72
CA CYS A 909 27.14 -11.14 22.61
C CYS A 909 26.41 -11.59 21.34
N CYS A 910 25.33 -10.91 20.95
CA CYS A 910 24.59 -11.21 19.72
C CYS A 910 25.33 -10.73 18.47
N VAL A 911 26.05 -9.59 18.53
CA VAL A 911 26.89 -9.08 17.44
C VAL A 911 28.04 -10.04 17.13
N ASN A 912 28.74 -10.54 18.16
CA ASN A 912 29.85 -11.49 18.02
C ASN A 912 29.39 -12.95 17.90
N GLY A 913 28.10 -13.22 18.11
CA GLY A 913 27.55 -14.58 18.18
C GLY A 913 28.15 -15.45 19.30
N ALA A 914 28.61 -14.83 20.39
CA ALA A 914 29.36 -15.48 21.47
C ALA A 914 28.50 -15.76 22.71
N HIS A 915 28.82 -16.83 23.44
CA HIS A 915 28.13 -17.19 24.68
C HIS A 915 28.28 -16.14 25.78
N SER A 916 29.47 -15.54 25.86
CA SER A 916 29.80 -14.40 26.71
C SER A 916 30.94 -13.60 26.09
N LEU A 917 30.98 -12.27 26.32
CA LEU A 917 32.16 -11.47 25.97
C LEU A 917 33.39 -11.84 26.80
N ASP A 918 33.21 -12.57 27.91
CA ASP A 918 34.34 -13.18 28.61
C ASP A 918 35.03 -14.26 27.78
N GLU A 919 34.43 -14.77 26.69
CA GLU A 919 35.07 -15.74 25.81
C GLU A 919 35.75 -15.12 24.59
N VAL A 920 35.38 -13.89 24.22
CA VAL A 920 35.96 -13.13 23.10
C VAL A 920 37.34 -12.59 23.50
N GLY A 921 38.40 -13.00 22.79
CA GLY A 921 39.78 -12.65 23.10
C GLY A 921 40.11 -11.18 22.76
N LEU A 922 40.70 -10.44 23.72
CA LEU A 922 40.87 -8.99 23.61
C LEU A 922 41.86 -8.58 22.49
N GLY A 923 43.05 -9.17 22.46
CA GLY A 923 44.08 -8.85 21.46
C GLY A 923 43.71 -9.24 20.02
N ALA A 924 42.74 -10.15 19.85
CA ALA A 924 42.27 -10.61 18.55
C ALA A 924 40.93 -9.96 18.11
N PHE A 925 40.23 -9.27 19.00
CA PHE A 925 38.97 -8.56 18.69
C PHE A 925 39.12 -7.54 17.55
N GLY A 926 40.24 -6.83 17.51
CA GLY A 926 40.58 -5.86 16.46
C GLY A 926 40.85 -6.42 15.07
N LEU A 927 40.81 -7.74 14.86
CA LEU A 927 41.00 -8.35 13.55
C LEU A 927 39.78 -8.19 12.63
N TYR A 928 38.57 -8.02 13.20
CA TYR A 928 37.36 -7.85 12.40
C TYR A 928 37.40 -6.52 11.62
N LYS A 929 37.00 -6.56 10.34
CA LYS A 929 36.94 -5.38 9.47
C LYS A 929 35.50 -5.16 8.99
N THR A 930 35.06 -3.92 9.09
CA THR A 930 33.80 -3.44 8.50
C THR A 930 34.01 -3.05 7.04
N LEU A 931 32.92 -3.07 6.27
CA LEU A 931 32.83 -2.52 4.92
C LEU A 931 31.87 -1.31 4.93
N PRO A 932 32.07 -0.30 4.06
CA PRO A 932 31.18 0.87 4.01
C PRO A 932 29.80 0.52 3.45
N GLY A 933 28.79 1.29 3.85
CA GLY A 933 27.38 1.09 3.53
C GLY A 933 26.52 0.86 4.78
N LEU A 934 25.27 1.34 4.76
CA LEU A 934 24.25 0.94 5.72
C LEU A 934 23.68 -0.42 5.33
N ASP A 935 23.87 -1.40 6.22
CA ASP A 935 23.41 -2.79 6.08
C ASP A 935 22.00 -2.92 5.47
N CYS A 936 21.89 -3.78 4.45
CA CYS A 936 20.64 -4.00 3.70
C CYS A 936 20.20 -5.47 3.72
N THR A 937 18.91 -5.71 3.45
CA THR A 937 18.31 -7.06 3.45
C THR A 937 17.88 -7.48 2.04
N PHE A 938 17.74 -8.79 1.83
CA PHE A 938 17.13 -9.34 0.63
C PHE A 938 15.59 -9.26 0.71
N PRO A 939 14.89 -8.57 -0.22
CA PRO A 939 13.42 -8.49 -0.20
C PRO A 939 12.69 -9.82 -0.47
N GLY A 940 13.42 -10.91 -0.76
CA GLY A 940 12.93 -12.28 -0.88
C GLY A 940 13.75 -13.32 -0.11
N GLY A 941 14.59 -12.91 0.85
CA GLY A 941 15.51 -13.79 1.58
C GLY A 941 16.77 -14.16 0.78
N TYR A 942 17.76 -14.73 1.47
CA TYR A 942 19.04 -15.18 0.90
C TYR A 942 18.89 -16.35 -0.08
N GLU A 943 17.80 -17.11 0.02
CA GLU A 943 17.50 -18.22 -0.90
C GLU A 943 17.48 -17.77 -2.37
N GLY A 944 17.07 -16.52 -2.65
CA GLY A 944 17.14 -15.93 -3.98
C GLY A 944 18.55 -15.83 -4.55
N LEU A 945 19.57 -15.54 -3.72
CA LEU A 945 20.98 -15.52 -4.14
C LEU A 945 21.49 -16.94 -4.42
N ILE A 946 21.23 -17.87 -3.49
CA ILE A 946 21.66 -19.27 -3.61
C ILE A 946 21.04 -19.92 -4.84
N ARG A 947 19.75 -19.69 -5.10
CA ARG A 947 19.02 -20.25 -6.25
C ARG A 947 19.59 -19.77 -7.59
N ASN A 948 20.01 -18.51 -7.69
CA ASN A 948 20.69 -18.00 -8.89
C ASN A 948 22.07 -18.65 -9.06
N LEU A 949 22.90 -18.66 -8.01
CA LEU A 949 24.24 -19.28 -8.05
C LEU A 949 24.20 -20.77 -8.43
N VAL A 950 23.27 -21.55 -7.87
CA VAL A 950 23.09 -22.97 -8.21
C VAL A 950 22.59 -23.15 -9.65
N SER A 951 21.81 -22.21 -10.20
CA SER A 951 21.33 -22.28 -11.58
C SER A 951 22.42 -22.02 -12.65
N GLU A 952 23.57 -21.46 -12.26
CA GLU A 952 24.74 -21.31 -13.14
C GLU A 952 25.63 -22.58 -13.16
N LEU A 953 25.40 -23.55 -12.26
CA LEU A 953 26.16 -24.80 -12.20
C LEU A 953 25.65 -25.84 -13.21
N PRO A 954 26.53 -26.72 -13.74
CA PRO A 954 26.11 -27.85 -14.58
C PRO A 954 25.10 -28.77 -13.87
N GLY A 955 24.11 -29.26 -14.61
CA GLY A 955 23.11 -30.20 -14.07
C GLY A 955 23.77 -31.46 -13.50
N GLY A 956 23.50 -31.75 -12.22
CA GLY A 956 24.13 -32.85 -11.48
C GLY A 956 25.39 -32.49 -10.70
N ALA A 957 25.90 -31.25 -10.78
CA ALA A 957 27.06 -30.81 -10.00
C ALA A 957 26.80 -30.75 -8.48
N VAL A 958 25.54 -30.71 -8.05
CA VAL A 958 25.14 -30.71 -6.63
C VAL A 958 24.34 -31.98 -6.34
N THR A 959 24.82 -32.78 -5.37
CA THR A 959 24.12 -33.98 -4.87
C THR A 959 23.62 -33.72 -3.46
N TYR A 960 22.30 -33.66 -3.29
CA TYR A 960 21.65 -33.48 -1.98
C TYR A 960 21.52 -34.80 -1.22
N SER A 961 21.17 -34.71 0.07
CA SER A 961 20.92 -35.86 0.96
C SER A 961 22.08 -36.86 1.05
N ARG A 962 23.32 -36.38 0.95
CA ARG A 962 24.55 -37.19 0.97
C ARG A 962 25.51 -36.79 2.10
N PRO A 963 25.29 -37.26 3.34
CA PRO A 963 26.23 -37.04 4.45
C PRO A 963 27.62 -37.62 4.15
N VAL A 964 28.66 -36.84 4.42
CA VAL A 964 30.06 -37.28 4.36
C VAL A 964 30.48 -37.79 5.73
N ARG A 965 30.83 -39.08 5.80
CA ARG A 965 31.25 -39.78 7.01
C ARG A 965 32.73 -39.56 7.32
N CYS A 966 33.59 -39.57 6.29
CA CYS A 966 35.03 -39.42 6.44
C CYS A 966 35.72 -38.99 5.14
N VAL A 967 36.76 -38.15 5.25
CA VAL A 967 37.68 -37.76 4.19
C VAL A 967 39.01 -38.49 4.41
N HIS A 968 39.32 -39.45 3.54
CA HIS A 968 40.57 -40.19 3.53
C HIS A 968 41.60 -39.47 2.65
N TRP A 969 42.73 -39.07 3.25
CA TRP A 969 43.80 -38.31 2.59
C TRP A 969 45.20 -38.84 2.97
N SER A 970 46.25 -38.32 2.33
CA SER A 970 47.63 -38.78 2.49
C SER A 970 48.54 -37.68 3.03
N ASN A 971 49.24 -37.98 4.13
CA ASN A 971 50.29 -37.13 4.68
C ASN A 971 51.69 -37.53 4.15
N SER A 972 51.78 -37.93 2.88
CA SER A 972 53.01 -38.47 2.26
C SER A 972 53.28 -37.86 0.89
N GLU A 973 54.44 -37.22 0.75
CA GLU A 973 54.89 -36.52 -0.48
C GLU A 973 55.19 -37.44 -1.68
N THR A 974 55.06 -38.77 -1.55
CA THR A 974 55.58 -39.76 -2.51
C THR A 974 54.53 -40.60 -3.22
N ARG A 975 53.24 -40.24 -3.14
CA ARG A 975 52.12 -41.00 -3.72
C ARG A 975 51.10 -40.10 -4.42
N ASN A 976 50.79 -40.41 -5.68
CA ASN A 976 49.61 -39.91 -6.41
C ASN A 976 48.33 -40.65 -5.96
N ASP A 977 48.09 -40.74 -4.65
CA ASP A 977 46.89 -41.38 -4.10
C ASP A 977 45.76 -40.33 -4.05
N HIS A 978 44.68 -40.54 -4.81
CA HIS A 978 43.50 -39.68 -4.79
C HIS A 978 42.87 -39.61 -3.39
N VAL A 979 42.30 -38.45 -3.05
CA VAL A 979 41.43 -38.29 -1.86
C VAL A 979 40.21 -39.19 -2.04
N THR A 980 39.81 -39.90 -0.98
CA THR A 980 38.58 -40.70 -1.00
C THR A 980 37.60 -40.16 0.03
N ILE A 981 36.47 -39.63 -0.46
CA ILE A 981 35.35 -39.19 0.36
C ILE A 981 34.44 -40.40 0.58
N GLU A 982 34.17 -40.73 1.83
CA GLU A 982 33.28 -41.83 2.22
C GLU A 982 31.98 -41.28 2.83
N CYS A 983 30.84 -41.76 2.35
CA CYS A 983 29.51 -41.34 2.77
C CYS A 983 28.91 -42.30 3.82
N ASP A 984 27.85 -41.88 4.51
CA ASP A 984 27.19 -42.68 5.57
C ASP A 984 26.50 -43.95 5.04
N ASP A 985 26.13 -43.96 3.76
CA ASP A 985 25.62 -45.14 3.03
C ASP A 985 26.73 -46.13 2.61
N GLY A 986 28.00 -45.77 2.82
CA GLY A 986 29.17 -46.55 2.43
C GLY A 986 29.65 -46.31 0.99
N GLU A 987 29.05 -45.38 0.23
CA GLU A 987 29.60 -44.95 -1.06
C GLU A 987 30.98 -44.30 -0.88
N LYS A 988 31.89 -44.53 -1.82
CA LYS A 988 33.25 -43.96 -1.82
C LYS A 988 33.55 -43.27 -3.13
N ILE A 989 33.75 -41.96 -3.05
CA ILE A 989 33.99 -41.05 -4.17
C ILE A 989 35.48 -40.72 -4.17
N ALA A 990 36.19 -41.03 -5.26
CA ALA A 990 37.58 -40.63 -5.45
C ALA A 990 37.65 -39.24 -6.12
N ALA A 991 38.55 -38.39 -5.63
CA ALA A 991 38.80 -37.05 -6.17
C ALA A 991 40.28 -36.67 -6.03
N ASP A 992 40.81 -35.88 -6.95
CA ASP A 992 42.20 -35.38 -6.86
C ASP A 992 42.37 -34.38 -5.70
N HIS A 993 41.30 -33.63 -5.42
CA HIS A 993 41.24 -32.55 -4.43
C HIS A 993 39.85 -32.53 -3.78
N VAL A 994 39.77 -32.08 -2.52
CA VAL A 994 38.49 -31.78 -1.85
C VAL A 994 38.56 -30.40 -1.17
N ILE A 995 37.53 -29.58 -1.36
CA ILE A 995 37.33 -28.33 -0.62
C ILE A 995 36.30 -28.61 0.47
N VAL A 996 36.68 -28.41 1.72
CA VAL A 996 35.82 -28.60 2.89
C VAL A 996 35.19 -27.26 3.28
N THR A 997 33.86 -27.21 3.28
CA THR A 997 33.05 -26.01 3.55
C THR A 997 32.12 -26.17 4.75
N VAL A 998 32.40 -27.11 5.66
CA VAL A 998 31.53 -27.39 6.82
C VAL A 998 31.63 -26.27 7.88
N PRO A 999 30.54 -25.94 8.60
CA PRO A 999 30.57 -24.95 9.68
C PRO A 999 31.56 -25.32 10.80
N LEU A 1000 32.11 -24.32 11.49
CA LEU A 1000 33.09 -24.53 12.55
C LEU A 1000 32.52 -25.36 13.73
N GLY A 1001 31.23 -25.25 14.05
CA GLY A 1001 30.56 -26.10 15.04
C GLY A 1001 30.59 -27.58 14.68
N TYR A 1002 30.21 -27.90 13.44
CA TYR A 1002 30.33 -29.26 12.90
C TYR A 1002 31.78 -29.76 12.92
N LEU A 1003 32.73 -28.92 12.50
CA LEU A 1003 34.16 -29.26 12.54
C LEU A 1003 34.65 -29.54 13.98
N LYS A 1004 34.34 -28.68 14.94
CA LYS A 1004 34.65 -28.86 16.37
C LYS A 1004 34.08 -30.18 16.94
N LYS A 1005 32.88 -30.56 16.51
CA LYS A 1005 32.16 -31.75 16.96
C LYS A 1005 32.63 -33.05 16.29
N HIS A 1006 33.06 -32.98 15.02
CA HIS A 1006 33.32 -34.16 14.17
C HIS A 1006 34.75 -34.30 13.63
N HIS A 1007 35.71 -33.40 13.93
CA HIS A 1007 37.09 -33.48 13.40
C HIS A 1007 37.81 -34.82 13.65
N SER A 1008 37.39 -35.58 14.67
CA SER A 1008 37.96 -36.87 15.07
C SER A 1008 37.48 -38.05 14.23
N THR A 1009 36.36 -37.88 13.50
CA THR A 1009 35.77 -38.89 12.60
C THR A 1009 35.80 -38.45 11.14
N LEU A 1010 35.72 -37.14 10.88
CA LEU A 1010 35.63 -36.56 9.54
C LEU A 1010 36.94 -36.66 8.72
N PHE A 1011 38.10 -36.88 9.36
CA PHE A 1011 39.40 -36.94 8.67
C PHE A 1011 40.21 -38.18 9.05
N GLN A 1012 40.71 -38.88 8.04
CA GLN A 1012 41.64 -40.00 8.19
C GLN A 1012 42.85 -39.82 7.24
N PRO A 1013 44.08 -39.60 7.74
CA PRO A 1013 44.45 -39.43 9.15
C PRO A 1013 43.84 -38.16 9.79
N PRO A 1014 43.85 -38.05 11.13
CA PRO A 1014 43.37 -36.87 11.83
C PRO A 1014 44.12 -35.58 11.42
N LEU A 1015 43.47 -34.42 11.65
CA LEU A 1015 44.07 -33.12 11.40
C LEU A 1015 45.38 -32.91 12.20
N PRO A 1016 46.39 -32.21 11.65
CA PRO A 1016 47.59 -31.81 12.38
C PRO A 1016 47.30 -31.04 13.68
N LEU A 1017 48.16 -31.22 14.69
CA LEU A 1017 47.94 -30.68 16.04
C LEU A 1017 47.84 -29.14 16.08
N HIS A 1018 48.58 -28.41 15.25
CA HIS A 1018 48.50 -26.94 15.21
C HIS A 1018 47.11 -26.48 14.74
N LYS A 1019 46.64 -27.01 13.60
CA LYS A 1019 45.28 -26.80 13.11
C LYS A 1019 44.21 -27.22 14.11
N LEU A 1020 44.38 -28.37 14.78
CA LEU A 1020 43.45 -28.83 15.82
C LEU A 1020 43.36 -27.85 17.01
N HIS A 1021 44.49 -27.33 17.48
CA HIS A 1021 44.49 -26.30 18.54
C HIS A 1021 43.80 -25.01 18.08
N SER A 1022 43.95 -24.61 16.81
CA SER A 1022 43.28 -23.42 16.26
C SER A 1022 41.76 -23.63 16.09
N VAL A 1023 41.31 -24.82 15.65
CA VAL A 1023 39.89 -25.24 15.67
C VAL A 1023 39.32 -25.19 17.09
N GLN A 1024 40.12 -25.47 18.12
CA GLN A 1024 39.70 -25.39 19.52
C GLN A 1024 39.65 -23.93 20.03
N ARG A 1025 40.63 -23.09 19.69
CA ARG A 1025 40.77 -21.69 20.14
C ARG A 1025 39.79 -20.70 19.54
N LEU A 1026 39.36 -20.89 18.28
CA LEU A 1026 38.27 -20.10 17.73
C LEU A 1026 36.99 -20.39 18.52
N GLY A 1027 36.26 -19.35 18.92
CA GLY A 1027 34.91 -19.49 19.45
C GLY A 1027 33.95 -19.93 18.36
N PHE A 1028 32.92 -20.68 18.75
CA PHE A 1028 31.76 -20.91 17.90
C PHE A 1028 30.52 -20.93 18.79
N GLY A 1029 29.58 -20.02 18.53
CA GLY A 1029 28.46 -19.78 19.43
C GLY A 1029 27.11 -19.74 18.73
N THR A 1030 26.09 -19.89 19.56
CA THR A 1030 24.69 -19.98 19.14
C THR A 1030 24.03 -18.62 19.27
N ASN A 1031 23.38 -18.15 18.20
CA ASN A 1031 22.56 -16.94 18.21
C ASN A 1031 21.28 -17.20 17.42
N ASN A 1032 20.14 -17.15 18.09
CA ASN A 1032 18.83 -17.43 17.54
C ASN A 1032 17.96 -16.17 17.47
N LYS A 1033 17.02 -16.20 16.53
CA LYS A 1033 15.98 -15.19 16.39
C LYS A 1033 14.69 -15.65 17.04
N ILE A 1034 13.91 -14.71 17.56
CA ILE A 1034 12.52 -14.92 18.00
C ILE A 1034 11.63 -13.92 17.26
N TYR A 1035 10.82 -14.41 16.32
CA TYR A 1035 9.82 -13.60 15.64
C TYR A 1035 8.53 -13.56 16.45
N VAL A 1036 7.96 -12.36 16.61
CA VAL A 1036 6.78 -12.11 17.44
C VAL A 1036 5.81 -11.22 16.67
N GLU A 1037 4.66 -11.76 16.29
CA GLU A 1037 3.60 -11.05 15.58
C GLU A 1037 2.56 -10.50 16.57
N PHE A 1038 2.05 -9.29 16.33
CA PHE A 1038 0.95 -8.68 17.08
C PHE A 1038 -0.17 -8.24 16.14
N ASP A 1039 -1.42 -8.21 16.63
CA ASP A 1039 -2.56 -7.67 15.86
C ASP A 1039 -2.50 -6.14 15.72
N SER A 1040 -1.78 -5.46 16.61
CA SER A 1040 -1.52 -4.01 16.58
C SER A 1040 -0.16 -3.68 17.22
N PRO A 1041 0.53 -2.61 16.78
CA PRO A 1041 1.80 -2.22 17.37
C PRO A 1041 1.58 -1.53 18.73
N TRP A 1042 2.40 -1.89 19.72
CA TRP A 1042 2.44 -1.24 21.04
C TRP A 1042 3.67 -0.34 21.22
N TRP A 1043 4.44 -0.17 20.14
CA TRP A 1043 5.62 0.69 20.03
C TRP A 1043 5.34 1.92 19.14
N ASP A 1044 6.25 2.89 19.15
CA ASP A 1044 6.09 4.16 18.44
C ASP A 1044 6.22 3.95 16.92
N ALA A 1045 5.49 4.74 16.11
CA ALA A 1045 5.37 4.50 14.67
C ALA A 1045 6.70 4.65 13.89
N ASP A 1046 7.64 5.45 14.39
CA ASP A 1046 8.98 5.62 13.83
C ASP A 1046 10.01 4.61 14.36
N CYS A 1047 9.73 3.92 15.47
CA CYS A 1047 10.61 2.96 16.15
C CYS A 1047 11.20 1.90 15.19
N GLU A 1048 12.46 1.55 15.40
CA GLU A 1048 13.24 0.59 14.61
C GLU A 1048 13.85 -0.51 15.50
N VAL A 1049 14.17 -0.17 16.75
CA VAL A 1049 14.69 -1.11 17.75
C VAL A 1049 14.03 -0.86 19.11
N ILE A 1050 13.82 -1.93 19.86
CA ILE A 1050 13.26 -1.93 21.21
C ILE A 1050 14.32 -2.52 22.15
N TYR A 1051 14.80 -1.75 23.13
CA TYR A 1051 15.77 -2.21 24.14
C TYR A 1051 15.09 -2.51 25.48
N LEU A 1052 15.55 -3.57 26.16
CA LEU A 1052 15.00 -4.08 27.41
C LEU A 1052 16.07 -3.99 28.53
N VAL A 1053 15.97 -2.96 29.37
CA VAL A 1053 16.89 -2.70 30.48
C VAL A 1053 16.43 -3.42 31.75
N TRP A 1054 17.20 -4.43 32.18
CA TRP A 1054 16.91 -5.19 33.40
C TRP A 1054 17.37 -4.43 34.66
N GLU A 1055 16.43 -4.17 35.58
CA GLU A 1055 16.66 -3.42 36.83
C GLU A 1055 16.78 -4.33 38.06
N ASP A 1056 16.72 -5.65 37.84
CA ASP A 1056 16.80 -6.72 38.86
C ASP A 1056 18.03 -7.62 38.61
N GLU A 1057 19.14 -7.01 38.20
CA GLU A 1057 20.45 -7.64 38.05
C GLU A 1057 21.43 -7.02 39.06
N GLU A 1058 22.10 -7.87 39.85
CA GLU A 1058 22.94 -7.42 40.98
C GLU A 1058 24.35 -6.95 40.56
N ALA A 1059 24.72 -7.16 39.30
CA ALA A 1059 26.01 -6.81 38.72
C ALA A 1059 25.91 -6.59 37.21
N ILE A 1060 26.92 -5.97 36.60
CA ILE A 1060 27.08 -5.89 35.15
C ILE A 1060 27.47 -7.29 34.63
N VAL A 1061 26.52 -8.01 34.02
CA VAL A 1061 26.71 -9.38 33.53
C VAL A 1061 25.93 -9.66 32.24
N ASP A 1062 26.57 -10.43 31.35
CA ASP A 1062 25.99 -11.01 30.15
C ASP A 1062 25.53 -12.47 30.33
N GLN A 1063 26.06 -13.17 31.34
CA GLN A 1063 25.75 -14.56 31.67
C GLN A 1063 24.57 -14.66 32.66
N VAL A 1064 23.60 -15.55 32.39
CA VAL A 1064 22.49 -15.83 33.30
C VAL A 1064 22.84 -16.99 34.26
N PRO A 1065 22.88 -16.79 35.60
CA PRO A 1065 23.31 -17.84 36.55
C PRO A 1065 22.39 -19.07 36.67
N ASP A 1066 21.08 -18.89 36.45
CA ASP A 1066 20.09 -19.98 36.37
C ASP A 1066 19.38 -19.86 35.01
N VAL A 1067 19.98 -20.48 34.00
CA VAL A 1067 19.46 -20.49 32.62
C VAL A 1067 18.05 -21.08 32.58
N GLN A 1068 17.78 -22.17 33.31
CA GLN A 1068 16.49 -22.84 33.29
C GLN A 1068 15.34 -21.92 33.72
N ARG A 1069 15.56 -21.07 34.73
CA ARG A 1069 14.56 -20.11 35.21
C ARG A 1069 14.58 -18.75 34.53
N SER A 1070 15.72 -18.34 33.98
CA SER A 1070 15.97 -16.93 33.64
C SER A 1070 16.58 -16.70 32.25
N TRP A 1071 16.67 -17.70 31.36
CA TRP A 1071 17.24 -17.57 30.01
C TRP A 1071 16.78 -16.32 29.25
N ILE A 1072 15.50 -15.97 29.38
CA ILE A 1072 14.88 -14.80 28.74
C ILE A 1072 15.52 -13.46 29.15
N LYS A 1073 16.31 -13.39 30.23
CA LYS A 1073 17.12 -12.21 30.60
C LYS A 1073 18.28 -11.90 29.65
N LYS A 1074 18.67 -12.87 28.80
CA LYS A 1074 19.68 -12.72 27.75
C LYS A 1074 19.16 -11.97 26.53
N LEU A 1075 17.85 -12.03 26.28
CA LEU A 1075 17.18 -11.28 25.21
C LEU A 1075 17.24 -9.78 25.53
N PHE A 1076 18.10 -9.05 24.84
CA PHE A 1076 18.33 -7.61 25.07
C PHE A 1076 17.23 -6.71 24.50
N GLY A 1077 16.44 -7.22 23.55
CA GLY A 1077 15.59 -6.37 22.71
C GLY A 1077 15.06 -7.02 21.45
N PHE A 1078 14.38 -6.21 20.64
CA PHE A 1078 13.75 -6.59 19.37
C PHE A 1078 14.05 -5.55 18.29
N THR A 1079 14.28 -5.96 17.04
CA THR A 1079 14.18 -5.07 15.88
C THR A 1079 12.76 -5.10 15.30
N VAL A 1080 12.28 -3.97 14.79
CA VAL A 1080 10.98 -3.85 14.12
C VAL A 1080 11.15 -4.20 12.64
N LEU A 1081 10.43 -5.18 12.12
CA LEU A 1081 10.52 -5.53 10.70
C LEU A 1081 9.80 -4.48 9.85
N LYS A 1082 10.56 -3.78 9.00
CA LYS A 1082 10.05 -2.76 8.05
C LYS A 1082 10.29 -3.21 6.59
N PRO A 1083 9.43 -2.83 5.63
CA PRO A 1083 8.21 -2.03 5.79
C PRO A 1083 7.04 -2.82 6.39
N THR A 1084 6.23 -2.15 7.21
CA THR A 1084 5.06 -2.72 7.91
C THR A 1084 4.03 -3.28 6.92
N GLU A 1085 3.93 -2.68 5.74
CA GLU A 1085 3.08 -3.08 4.62
C GLU A 1085 3.45 -4.47 4.05
N ARG A 1086 4.68 -4.94 4.29
CA ARG A 1086 5.18 -6.27 3.89
C ARG A 1086 5.15 -7.29 5.03
N PHE A 1087 5.55 -6.87 6.23
CA PHE A 1087 5.78 -7.77 7.36
C PHE A 1087 4.67 -7.77 8.42
N GLY A 1088 3.75 -6.80 8.40
CA GLY A 1088 2.80 -6.58 9.49
C GLY A 1088 3.49 -6.03 10.76
N HIS A 1089 2.85 -6.18 11.90
CA HIS A 1089 3.40 -5.74 13.20
C HIS A 1089 4.26 -6.85 13.81
N VAL A 1090 5.40 -7.14 13.17
CA VAL A 1090 6.34 -8.19 13.59
C VAL A 1090 7.61 -7.61 14.18
N LEU A 1091 7.97 -8.13 15.35
CA LEU A 1091 9.24 -7.91 16.02
C LEU A 1091 10.18 -9.11 15.79
N CYS A 1092 11.48 -8.86 15.74
CA CYS A 1092 12.54 -9.88 15.67
C CYS A 1092 13.51 -9.70 16.86
N GLY A 1093 13.34 -10.54 17.88
CA GLY A 1093 14.23 -10.62 19.02
C GLY A 1093 15.49 -11.42 18.70
N TRP A 1094 16.60 -11.13 19.38
CA TRP A 1094 17.89 -11.81 19.20
C TRP A 1094 18.41 -12.31 20.55
N ILE A 1095 18.83 -13.57 20.61
CA ILE A 1095 19.32 -14.21 21.83
C ILE A 1095 20.51 -15.12 21.53
N ALA A 1096 21.66 -14.84 22.16
CA ALA A 1096 22.90 -15.59 22.02
C ALA A 1096 23.22 -16.46 23.24
N GLY A 1097 24.13 -17.42 23.11
CA GLY A 1097 24.70 -18.21 24.20
C GLY A 1097 23.87 -19.39 24.71
N HIS A 1098 24.21 -19.91 25.89
CA HIS A 1098 23.57 -21.11 26.47
C HIS A 1098 22.09 -20.88 26.77
N GLU A 1099 21.69 -19.63 26.97
CA GLU A 1099 20.29 -19.22 27.10
C GLU A 1099 19.51 -19.40 25.78
N SER A 1100 20.19 -19.24 24.65
CA SER A 1100 19.69 -19.53 23.31
C SER A 1100 19.59 -21.05 23.07
N GLU A 1101 20.63 -21.80 23.44
CA GLU A 1101 20.67 -23.26 23.32
C GLU A 1101 19.60 -23.93 24.18
N TYR A 1102 19.35 -23.40 25.38
CA TYR A 1102 18.26 -23.85 26.24
C TYR A 1102 16.88 -23.52 25.67
N MET A 1103 16.69 -22.34 25.06
CA MET A 1103 15.44 -21.98 24.38
C MET A 1103 15.07 -23.00 23.29
N GLU A 1104 16.04 -23.54 22.56
CA GLU A 1104 15.79 -24.58 21.55
C GLU A 1104 15.24 -25.90 22.14
N THR A 1105 15.41 -26.15 23.44
CA THR A 1105 14.86 -27.33 24.14
C THR A 1105 13.42 -27.15 24.62
N LEU A 1106 12.87 -25.93 24.53
CA LEU A 1106 11.52 -25.59 24.95
C LEU A 1106 10.52 -25.76 23.81
N SER A 1107 9.25 -25.98 24.14
CA SER A 1107 8.18 -25.92 23.15
C SER A 1107 7.88 -24.48 22.72
N GLU A 1108 7.33 -24.31 21.50
CA GLU A 1108 6.87 -23.00 21.01
C GLU A 1108 5.89 -22.32 21.99
N GLN A 1109 5.10 -23.10 22.74
CA GLN A 1109 4.16 -22.58 23.74
C GLN A 1109 4.88 -22.00 24.97
N GLU A 1110 5.96 -22.61 25.42
CA GLU A 1110 6.78 -22.12 26.54
C GLU A 1110 7.57 -20.87 26.13
N VAL A 1111 8.15 -20.86 24.93
CA VAL A 1111 8.80 -19.68 24.35
C VAL A 1111 7.80 -18.53 24.17
N ALA A 1112 6.62 -18.80 23.61
CA ALA A 1112 5.56 -17.81 23.48
C ALA A 1112 5.07 -17.28 24.84
N HIS A 1113 4.96 -18.14 25.85
CA HIS A 1113 4.62 -17.72 27.22
C HIS A 1113 5.69 -16.80 27.80
N ALA A 1114 6.97 -17.18 27.73
CA ALA A 1114 8.09 -16.38 28.25
C ALA A 1114 8.15 -15.00 27.57
N VAL A 1115 8.04 -14.94 26.25
CA VAL A 1115 7.96 -13.70 25.45
C VAL A 1115 6.74 -12.86 25.85
N THR A 1116 5.58 -13.47 26.08
CA THR A 1116 4.37 -12.77 26.50
C THR A 1116 4.56 -12.13 27.88
N GLN A 1117 5.11 -12.85 28.85
CA GLN A 1117 5.37 -12.29 30.19
C GLN A 1117 6.45 -11.20 30.14
N LEU A 1118 7.48 -11.36 29.31
CA LEU A 1118 8.51 -10.35 29.08
C LEU A 1118 7.92 -9.03 28.59
N VAL A 1119 7.15 -9.07 27.48
CA VAL A 1119 6.54 -7.87 26.90
C VAL A 1119 5.57 -7.21 27.88
N ARG A 1120 4.74 -7.98 28.58
CA ARG A 1120 3.84 -7.45 29.62
C ARG A 1120 4.59 -6.80 30.78
N ARG A 1121 5.70 -7.40 31.25
CA ARG A 1121 6.55 -6.85 32.32
C ARG A 1121 7.19 -5.53 31.92
N PHE A 1122 7.79 -5.46 30.72
CA PHE A 1122 8.53 -4.28 30.28
C PHE A 1122 7.66 -3.11 29.81
N THR A 1123 6.47 -3.38 29.27
CA THR A 1123 5.49 -2.34 28.90
C THR A 1123 4.61 -1.89 30.07
N GLY A 1124 4.61 -2.64 31.18
CA GLY A 1124 3.65 -2.47 32.29
C GLY A 1124 2.21 -2.83 31.93
N ASN A 1125 1.94 -3.33 30.72
CA ASN A 1125 0.60 -3.55 30.20
C ASN A 1125 0.25 -5.05 30.15
N PRO A 1126 -0.65 -5.57 31.02
CA PRO A 1126 -0.98 -6.99 31.08
C PRO A 1126 -1.86 -7.49 29.93
N THR A 1127 -2.40 -6.63 29.06
CA THR A 1127 -3.29 -7.07 27.97
C THR A 1127 -2.53 -7.48 26.70
N ILE A 1128 -1.30 -7.01 26.53
CA ILE A 1128 -0.50 -7.29 25.32
C ILE A 1128 -0.25 -8.79 25.20
N THR A 1129 -0.57 -9.34 24.04
CA THR A 1129 -0.47 -10.78 23.74
C THR A 1129 0.01 -10.91 22.30
N PRO A 1130 1.10 -11.66 22.04
CA PRO A 1130 1.49 -12.03 20.68
C PRO A 1130 0.39 -12.86 20.00
N ARG A 1131 0.13 -12.57 18.72
CA ARG A 1131 -0.69 -13.39 17.83
C ARG A 1131 0.00 -14.69 17.45
N ARG A 1132 1.34 -14.64 17.31
CA ARG A 1132 2.19 -15.76 16.89
C ARG A 1132 3.61 -15.56 17.39
N VAL A 1133 4.31 -16.64 17.69
CA VAL A 1133 5.76 -16.67 17.99
C VAL A 1133 6.40 -17.78 17.16
N LEU A 1134 7.64 -17.56 16.70
CA LEU A 1134 8.47 -18.52 15.97
C LEU A 1134 9.93 -18.28 16.39
N HIS A 1135 10.76 -19.32 16.49
CA HIS A 1135 12.19 -19.16 16.75
C HIS A 1135 13.06 -20.06 15.86
N SER A 1136 14.33 -19.72 15.70
CA SER A 1136 15.33 -20.59 15.06
C SER A 1136 15.90 -21.63 16.04
N GLN A 1137 16.59 -22.64 15.48
CA GLN A 1137 17.21 -23.75 16.23
C GLN A 1137 18.58 -24.13 15.63
N TRP A 1138 19.56 -23.21 15.71
CA TRP A 1138 20.87 -23.40 15.07
C TRP A 1138 21.83 -24.35 15.80
N PHE A 1139 21.64 -24.60 17.10
CA PHE A 1139 22.50 -25.48 17.89
C PHE A 1139 22.14 -26.96 17.76
N HIS A 1140 20.85 -27.30 17.78
CA HIS A 1140 20.38 -28.67 17.63
C HIS A 1140 20.37 -29.16 16.18
N ASP A 1141 20.49 -28.27 15.18
CA ASP A 1141 20.74 -28.70 13.80
C ASP A 1141 22.07 -29.50 13.73
N PRO A 1142 22.02 -30.74 13.20
CA PRO A 1142 23.17 -31.65 13.25
C PRO A 1142 24.29 -31.28 12.26
N TRP A 1143 24.09 -30.32 11.36
CA TRP A 1143 25.02 -29.91 10.31
C TRP A 1143 25.65 -28.52 10.56
N THR A 1144 24.98 -27.63 11.32
CA THR A 1144 25.58 -26.35 11.77
C THR A 1144 26.18 -26.43 13.17
N CYS A 1145 25.43 -26.99 14.14
CA CYS A 1145 25.86 -27.13 15.54
C CYS A 1145 26.32 -25.79 16.18
N GLY A 1146 25.50 -24.75 16.02
CA GLY A 1146 25.77 -23.35 16.38
C GLY A 1146 25.60 -22.42 15.17
N SER A 1147 25.96 -21.14 15.33
CA SER A 1147 25.63 -20.08 14.35
C SER A 1147 26.85 -19.34 13.79
N TYR A 1148 27.79 -18.92 14.65
CA TYR A 1148 28.77 -17.86 14.34
C TYR A 1148 30.14 -18.13 14.95
N SER A 1149 31.24 -17.82 14.24
CA SER A 1149 32.61 -17.93 14.74
C SER A 1149 33.22 -16.59 15.16
N TYR A 1150 34.01 -16.61 16.24
CA TYR A 1150 34.65 -15.43 16.83
C TYR A 1150 36.07 -15.74 17.33
N PRO A 1151 36.97 -14.74 17.45
CA PRO A 1151 38.27 -14.94 18.08
C PRO A 1151 38.09 -15.23 19.57
N GLY A 1152 38.34 -16.47 19.99
CA GLY A 1152 38.25 -16.87 21.39
C GLY A 1152 39.45 -16.41 22.23
N LYS A 1153 39.34 -16.53 23.55
CA LYS A 1153 40.44 -16.38 24.52
C LYS A 1153 41.72 -17.08 24.04
N GLY A 1154 42.79 -16.31 23.82
CA GLY A 1154 44.08 -16.82 23.37
C GLY A 1154 44.14 -17.33 21.92
N CYS A 1155 43.14 -16.97 21.10
CA CYS A 1155 43.23 -17.06 19.64
C CYS A 1155 44.16 -15.96 19.10
N SER A 1156 44.88 -16.25 18.02
CA SER A 1156 45.86 -15.35 17.40
C SER A 1156 45.68 -15.31 15.87
N GLU A 1157 46.29 -14.33 15.19
CA GLU A 1157 46.29 -14.28 13.72
C GLU A 1157 46.90 -15.56 13.11
N GLN A 1158 47.91 -16.16 13.77
CA GLN A 1158 48.47 -17.46 13.41
C GLN A 1158 47.45 -18.61 13.49
N ASP A 1159 46.45 -18.55 14.37
CA ASP A 1159 45.37 -19.55 14.44
C ASP A 1159 44.43 -19.44 13.23
N LEU A 1160 44.17 -18.22 12.73
CA LEU A 1160 43.40 -18.00 11.51
C LEU A 1160 44.19 -18.44 10.26
N GLU A 1161 45.50 -18.23 10.22
CA GLU A 1161 46.39 -18.82 9.19
C GLU A 1161 46.33 -20.36 9.20
N ASN A 1162 46.40 -20.98 10.38
CA ASN A 1162 46.31 -22.44 10.52
C ASN A 1162 44.97 -23.00 10.00
N MET A 1163 43.88 -22.23 10.06
CA MET A 1163 42.57 -22.65 9.54
C MET A 1163 42.51 -22.65 8.00
N MET A 1164 43.17 -21.70 7.34
CA MET A 1164 43.20 -21.60 5.86
C MET A 1164 44.34 -22.40 5.20
N GLU A 1165 45.25 -22.98 5.97
CA GLU A 1165 46.32 -23.85 5.47
C GLU A 1165 45.73 -25.10 4.77
N PRO A 1166 46.13 -25.46 3.54
CA PRO A 1166 45.73 -26.73 2.94
C PRO A 1166 46.51 -27.93 3.53
N LEU A 1167 46.00 -29.15 3.36
CA LEU A 1167 46.67 -30.40 3.75
C LEU A 1167 47.02 -31.27 2.52
N PRO A 1168 48.19 -31.92 2.47
CA PRO A 1168 49.32 -31.73 3.38
C PRO A 1168 49.91 -30.31 3.26
N ALA A 1169 50.36 -29.74 4.38
CA ALA A 1169 50.92 -28.40 4.45
C ALA A 1169 52.25 -28.24 3.69
N ARG A 1170 52.89 -29.37 3.36
CA ARG A 1170 54.12 -29.45 2.57
C ARG A 1170 53.98 -30.62 1.58
N GLY A 1171 54.31 -30.36 0.32
CA GLY A 1171 54.09 -31.26 -0.80
C GLY A 1171 53.84 -30.46 -2.08
N SER A 1172 53.92 -31.12 -3.23
CA SER A 1172 53.70 -30.51 -4.55
C SER A 1172 52.21 -30.37 -4.94
N GLN A 1173 51.30 -31.02 -4.22
CA GLN A 1173 49.86 -31.02 -4.50
C GLN A 1173 49.06 -30.99 -3.18
N SER A 1174 48.16 -30.01 -3.04
CA SER A 1174 47.31 -29.83 -1.85
C SER A 1174 46.03 -30.65 -1.96
N GLN A 1175 45.87 -31.69 -1.15
CA GLN A 1175 44.74 -32.63 -1.24
C GLN A 1175 43.43 -32.12 -0.60
N VAL A 1176 43.50 -31.57 0.61
CA VAL A 1176 42.34 -31.10 1.39
C VAL A 1176 42.47 -29.60 1.63
N LEU A 1177 41.52 -28.84 1.11
CA LEU A 1177 41.47 -27.38 1.17
C LEU A 1177 40.31 -26.94 2.08
N PHE A 1178 40.38 -25.75 2.67
CA PHE A 1178 39.43 -25.29 3.69
C PHE A 1178 38.85 -23.93 3.33
N ALA A 1179 37.52 -23.83 3.33
CA ALA A 1179 36.76 -22.62 3.03
C ALA A 1179 35.54 -22.50 3.96
N GLY A 1180 34.89 -21.33 3.98
CA GLY A 1180 33.89 -20.96 4.98
C GLY A 1180 34.37 -19.82 5.89
N GLU A 1181 33.44 -19.17 6.58
CA GLU A 1181 33.69 -17.89 7.28
C GLU A 1181 34.81 -17.96 8.32
N ALA A 1182 34.89 -19.03 9.11
CA ALA A 1182 35.94 -19.27 10.11
C ALA A 1182 37.36 -19.47 9.51
N THR A 1183 37.51 -19.41 8.18
CA THR A 1183 38.80 -19.42 7.48
C THR A 1183 39.17 -18.06 6.89
N HIS A 1184 38.36 -17.00 7.08
CA HIS A 1184 38.69 -15.64 6.64
C HIS A 1184 39.31 -14.84 7.82
N PRO A 1185 40.49 -14.22 7.66
CA PRO A 1185 41.20 -13.59 8.78
C PRO A 1185 40.51 -12.35 9.35
N TYR A 1186 39.66 -11.68 8.56
CA TYR A 1186 39.06 -10.38 8.94
C TYR A 1186 37.53 -10.31 8.81
N TYR A 1187 36.88 -11.36 8.28
CA TYR A 1187 35.44 -11.38 7.95
C TYR A 1187 34.76 -12.68 8.39
N TYR A 1188 35.25 -13.27 9.48
CA TYR A 1188 34.58 -14.38 10.18
C TYR A 1188 33.15 -13.98 10.60
N SER A 1189 32.27 -14.96 10.78
CA SER A 1189 30.82 -14.78 10.97
C SER A 1189 30.03 -14.16 9.80
N THR A 1190 30.64 -13.88 8.65
CA THR A 1190 29.95 -13.23 7.51
C THR A 1190 29.78 -14.13 6.28
N VAL A 1191 28.67 -13.94 5.55
CA VAL A 1191 28.42 -14.62 4.27
C VAL A 1191 29.45 -14.21 3.20
N HIS A 1192 29.95 -12.97 3.23
CA HIS A 1192 30.97 -12.53 2.27
C HIS A 1192 32.34 -13.13 2.57
N GLY A 1193 32.70 -13.35 3.85
CA GLY A 1193 33.87 -14.15 4.24
C GLY A 1193 33.77 -15.61 3.76
N ALA A 1194 32.60 -16.24 3.88
CA ALA A 1194 32.36 -17.57 3.33
C ALA A 1194 32.52 -17.63 1.80
N LEU A 1195 32.01 -16.63 1.07
CA LEU A 1195 32.15 -16.53 -0.39
C LEU A 1195 33.61 -16.32 -0.82
N LEU A 1196 34.30 -15.34 -0.23
CA LEU A 1196 35.70 -15.01 -0.54
C LEU A 1196 36.65 -16.19 -0.29
N THR A 1197 36.41 -16.97 0.77
CA THR A 1197 37.22 -18.15 1.09
C THR A 1197 36.94 -19.32 0.15
N GLY A 1198 35.71 -19.46 -0.37
CA GLY A 1198 35.39 -20.38 -1.46
C GLY A 1198 36.13 -20.05 -2.74
N TRP A 1199 36.14 -18.77 -3.15
CA TRP A 1199 36.92 -18.30 -4.30
C TRP A 1199 38.42 -18.52 -4.11
N ARG A 1200 38.99 -18.19 -2.93
CA ARG A 1200 40.40 -18.41 -2.59
C ARG A 1200 40.87 -19.85 -2.85
N GLU A 1201 40.11 -20.86 -2.45
CA GLU A 1201 40.50 -22.26 -2.66
C GLU A 1201 40.25 -22.74 -4.11
N ALA A 1202 39.23 -22.20 -4.79
CA ALA A 1202 39.05 -22.44 -6.23
C ALA A 1202 40.21 -21.86 -7.06
N ASP A 1203 40.60 -20.60 -6.80
CA ASP A 1203 41.73 -19.93 -7.46
C ASP A 1203 43.06 -20.64 -7.20
N ARG A 1204 43.23 -21.25 -6.02
CA ARG A 1204 44.40 -22.09 -5.69
C ARG A 1204 44.51 -23.29 -6.64
N LEU A 1205 43.39 -23.97 -6.89
CA LEU A 1205 43.34 -25.13 -7.81
C LEU A 1205 43.46 -24.70 -9.28
N ILE A 1206 42.77 -23.62 -9.69
CA ILE A 1206 42.90 -23.04 -11.03
C ILE A 1206 44.38 -22.70 -11.32
N SER A 1207 45.04 -22.03 -10.37
CA SER A 1207 46.47 -21.69 -10.48
C SER A 1207 47.37 -22.92 -10.58
N HIS A 1208 47.10 -23.96 -9.79
CA HIS A 1208 47.84 -25.23 -9.81
C HIS A 1208 47.79 -25.88 -11.20
N TYR A 1209 46.61 -26.04 -11.80
CA TYR A 1209 46.45 -26.65 -13.11
C TYR A 1209 46.90 -25.73 -14.27
N SER A 1210 46.67 -24.41 -14.19
CA SER A 1210 47.18 -23.46 -15.19
C SER A 1210 48.71 -23.43 -15.27
N ALA A 1211 49.41 -23.66 -14.15
CA ALA A 1211 50.87 -23.80 -14.14
C ALA A 1211 51.35 -25.12 -14.79
N MET A 1212 50.50 -26.15 -14.88
CA MET A 1212 50.82 -27.45 -15.48
C MET A 1212 50.43 -27.56 -16.96
N SER A 1213 49.58 -26.68 -17.49
CA SER A 1213 49.18 -26.71 -18.91
C SER A 1213 48.71 -25.35 -19.43
N PRO A 1214 49.37 -24.77 -20.46
CA PRO A 1214 48.94 -23.53 -21.10
C PRO A 1214 47.76 -23.81 -22.06
N CYS A 1215 46.56 -23.95 -21.50
CA CYS A 1215 45.29 -24.01 -22.24
C CYS A 1215 44.50 -22.71 -22.05
N GLU A 1216 43.56 -22.39 -22.96
CA GLU A 1216 42.83 -21.13 -22.89
C GLU A 1216 41.90 -21.05 -21.67
N PRO A 1217 41.83 -19.90 -20.96
CA PRO A 1217 41.00 -19.76 -19.78
C PRO A 1217 39.51 -19.75 -20.16
N PHE A 1218 38.75 -20.68 -19.58
CA PHE A 1218 37.30 -20.70 -19.71
C PHE A 1218 36.71 -19.48 -18.99
N LYS A 1219 36.27 -18.48 -19.74
CA LYS A 1219 35.74 -17.24 -19.16
C LYS A 1219 34.36 -17.44 -18.55
N SER A 1220 34.40 -17.72 -17.25
CA SER A 1220 33.34 -17.40 -16.30
C SER A 1220 32.86 -15.94 -16.46
N LYS A 1221 31.63 -15.69 -16.01
CA LYS A 1221 31.05 -14.34 -15.84
C LYS A 1221 31.20 -13.79 -14.43
N LEU A 1222 31.45 -14.70 -13.47
CA LEU A 1222 31.97 -14.46 -12.12
C LEU A 1222 33.50 -14.30 -12.24
#